data_AF-A0A6C0KTS9-F1
#
_entry.id   AF-A0A6C0KTS9-F1
#
_cell.length_a   1.000
_cell.length_b   1.000
_cell.length_c   1.000
_cell.angle_alpha   90.00
_cell.angle_beta   90.00
_cell.angle_gamma   90.00
#
_symmetry.space_group_name_H-M   'P 1'
#
loop_
_entity.id
_entity.type
_entity.pdbx_description
1 polymer ?
#
loop_
_entity_poly.entity_id
_entity_poly.type
_entity_poly.pdbx_seq_one_letter_code
_entity_poly.pdbx_strand_id
1 'polypeptide(L)'
;MPQINEWANNNRQGFLDWVYRTFNHEKRDVKTPFGELFPHQVFVRNFMEYNSPYRGLLLYHGLGSGKTASSIAAAEGFINKNKKIIVLLPASLEMNYRDEIMKHASSGNPTKKLWSYIEIKKIATKQADAALALDVSPNFLKKNSKIWFPFSEGLPPNAVLRKDIAWKDLEESEQRSAKATLKEIINKNYTFIRYNGITQSALAKYKKDFFNDAFIVVDEVHNFVSRVVNGSKITRSIYTKIMDASNIKLVLLTGTPIINHPFELSIMLNLVRGYINVYEFPLLKDAVLPEQRQIDDILTENKFAKFIDQYFVLNQEKKILITLLPEGFVNDGDGKMKAIKGSSSENTTSSASGTASGTSGSGGGSGGGSGAGGSNAGGGMTSTDIIKGLNSEIAKHIRVVKRTQLTEMFTLPTNKDDFNNLFLDETDRENPRVKNNDLFKRRILGTVSYVKNIGSEYFPTVLPKVIEQIPLSDHQFSKYLIVRDEERVMERRSRQNKGGVMAKKTSVYRAFSRMACNFVFPNNIERPFPKDLRKALKMEIDREESDEESDDEDDKNEAAKGNDKHDKIDKVKLKKDYEEIIKTSIKKLADDPSLLSIENLRTLYSPKFAKIIERVNSTEGKCLIYSQFRTVEGLGVLRLALISAGYKEVHIEKKSKENDSVIWNIVDEEEVLDAKYDGKRFIVFDTDREKANILLQLYNGIYNNIEEARPGSLKANLRGEMFKTFMITQSGAEGISLKNVRCVLITEPFWNSVRIDQVIGRAARAGSHLELPKDEQNVSVYIYTSIFTKKQLKDNFSLRSLDNELTSDAHIMQIALKKDEIIQAFQNNLKTASVDCRTNATLNELDLGKGMQCYSFPIPIDNDAYAFVPDIRIDNDSNNGKGKGDKHKIVRTRKIKGKVVSYKGKKYVIVDDYPNKFFNYTLYKNAGILQEEEIR
;
A
#
# COMPACT_ATOMS: atom_id res chain seq x y z
N MET A 1 21.97 16.16 15.72
CA MET A 1 21.34 16.32 14.39
C MET A 1 21.32 17.80 14.06
N PRO A 2 21.57 18.25 12.82
CA PRO A 2 21.32 19.65 12.46
C PRO A 2 19.81 19.90 12.57
N GLN A 3 19.42 20.83 13.44
CA GLN A 3 18.02 21.15 13.70
C GLN A 3 17.46 21.94 12.50
N ILE A 4 16.39 21.45 11.88
CA ILE A 4 15.71 22.17 10.79
C ILE A 4 14.86 23.27 11.44
N ASN A 5 15.28 24.51 11.24
CA ASN A 5 14.63 25.67 11.84
C ASN A 5 13.67 26.40 10.89
N GLU A 6 13.76 26.11 9.59
CA GLU A 6 12.98 26.74 8.51
C GLU A 6 12.40 25.66 7.60
N TRP A 7 11.11 25.77 7.28
CA TRP A 7 10.37 24.82 6.45
C TRP A 7 9.72 25.51 5.26
N ALA A 8 9.62 24.85 4.10
CA ALA A 8 8.91 25.42 2.94
C ALA A 8 7.47 24.90 2.86
N ASN A 9 6.54 25.74 2.40
CA ASN A 9 5.16 25.29 2.19
C ASN A 9 5.08 24.46 0.89
N ASN A 10 4.42 23.30 0.94
CA ASN A 10 4.41 22.34 -0.17
C ASN A 10 3.53 22.77 -1.35
N ASN A 11 2.78 23.85 -1.19
CA ASN A 11 1.99 24.50 -2.24
C ASN A 11 2.74 25.64 -2.94
N ARG A 12 4.07 25.79 -2.75
CA ARG A 12 4.91 26.78 -3.43
C ARG A 12 5.75 26.14 -4.53
N GLN A 13 6.04 26.86 -5.62
CA GLN A 13 6.88 26.30 -6.70
C GLN A 13 8.33 26.05 -6.24
N GLY A 14 8.83 26.85 -5.30
CA GLY A 14 10.16 26.67 -4.69
C GLY A 14 10.29 25.47 -3.76
N PHE A 15 9.20 24.77 -3.42
CA PHE A 15 9.20 23.69 -2.43
C PHE A 15 10.21 22.57 -2.74
N LEU A 16 10.22 22.04 -3.96
CA LEU A 16 11.10 20.92 -4.34
C LEU A 16 12.59 21.33 -4.36
N ASP A 17 12.87 22.59 -4.66
CA ASP A 17 14.23 23.14 -4.57
C ASP A 17 14.68 23.22 -3.11
N TRP A 18 13.81 23.74 -2.23
CA TRP A 18 14.08 23.75 -0.79
C TRP A 18 14.31 22.34 -0.23
N VAL A 19 13.50 21.35 -0.62
CA VAL A 19 13.68 19.95 -0.18
C VAL A 19 15.05 19.44 -0.62
N TYR A 20 15.42 19.60 -1.89
CA TYR A 20 16.71 19.14 -2.38
C TYR A 20 17.88 19.80 -1.64
N ARG A 21 17.83 21.13 -1.44
CA ARG A 21 18.89 21.86 -0.68
C ARG A 21 18.96 21.43 0.79
N THR A 22 17.81 21.12 1.40
CA THR A 22 17.72 20.80 2.84
C THR A 22 18.08 19.35 3.14
N PHE A 23 17.78 18.40 2.26
CA PHE A 23 17.90 16.97 2.55
C PHE A 23 18.91 16.21 1.67
N ASN A 24 19.58 16.86 0.71
CA ASN A 24 20.59 16.17 -0.11
C ASN A 24 21.78 15.64 0.73
N HIS A 25 21.95 14.33 0.71
CA HIS A 25 22.96 13.60 1.50
C HIS A 25 24.39 13.84 1.02
N GLU A 26 24.62 14.10 -0.26
CA GLU A 26 25.96 14.43 -0.79
C GLU A 26 26.54 15.73 -0.21
N LYS A 27 25.71 16.51 0.52
CA LYS A 27 26.10 17.75 1.19
C LYS A 27 26.27 17.60 2.71
N ARG A 28 26.09 16.40 3.29
CA ARG A 28 26.16 16.18 4.75
C ARG A 28 26.80 14.83 5.09
N ASP A 29 27.93 14.84 5.82
CA ASP A 29 28.45 13.66 6.52
C ASP A 29 27.48 13.26 7.63
N VAL A 30 26.55 12.35 7.36
CA VAL A 30 25.63 11.84 8.38
C VAL A 30 26.12 10.48 8.86
N LYS A 31 27.02 10.47 9.84
CA LYS A 31 27.21 9.29 10.71
C LYS A 31 26.00 9.21 11.64
N THR A 32 25.19 8.15 11.52
CA THR A 32 24.03 7.93 12.39
C THR A 32 24.43 7.14 13.65
N PRO A 33 23.92 7.50 14.85
CA PRO A 33 24.13 6.72 16.08
C PRO A 33 23.40 5.36 16.10
N PHE A 34 22.54 5.08 15.11
CA PHE A 34 21.59 3.96 15.09
C PHE A 34 21.93 2.90 14.03
N GLY A 35 23.20 2.47 13.95
CA GLY A 35 23.68 1.72 12.78
C GLY A 35 23.55 2.54 11.47
N GLU A 36 23.98 1.97 10.35
CA GLU A 36 23.91 2.67 9.05
C GLU A 36 22.48 2.59 8.48
N LEU A 37 21.65 3.61 8.77
CA LEU A 37 20.41 3.82 8.01
C LEU A 37 20.78 4.26 6.59
N PHE A 38 20.04 3.79 5.60
CA PHE A 38 20.23 4.23 4.23
C PHE A 38 19.81 5.71 4.04
N PRO A 39 20.35 6.42 3.04
CA PRO A 39 20.01 7.83 2.79
C PRO A 39 18.51 8.11 2.75
N HIS A 40 17.73 7.34 2.01
CA HIS A 40 16.27 7.54 1.93
C HIS A 40 15.54 7.27 3.26
N GLN A 41 16.03 6.37 4.11
CA GLN A 41 15.48 6.16 5.46
C GLN A 41 15.74 7.40 6.33
N VAL A 42 16.93 7.99 6.21
CA VAL A 42 17.30 9.24 6.89
C VAL A 42 16.44 10.40 6.37
N PHE A 43 16.17 10.46 5.07
CA PHE A 43 15.23 11.43 4.49
C PHE A 43 13.85 11.32 5.16
N VAL A 44 13.25 10.12 5.17
CA VAL A 44 11.91 9.90 5.74
C VAL A 44 11.88 10.29 7.22
N ARG A 45 12.87 9.87 8.01
CA ARG A 45 12.98 10.22 9.43
C ARG A 45 13.00 11.73 9.65
N ASN A 46 13.83 12.46 8.90
CA ASN A 46 14.00 13.90 9.09
C ASN A 46 12.81 14.69 8.53
N PHE A 47 12.23 14.26 7.39
CA PHE A 47 11.07 14.92 6.79
C PHE A 47 9.80 14.78 7.65
N MET A 48 9.65 13.63 8.31
CA MET A 48 8.53 13.29 9.19
C MET A 48 8.82 13.53 10.68
N GLU A 49 9.83 14.33 11.01
CA GLU A 49 10.16 14.61 12.41
C GLU A 49 9.02 15.33 13.17
N TYR A 50 9.09 15.31 14.51
CA TYR A 50 8.05 15.87 15.37
C TYR A 50 7.66 17.32 15.03
N ASN A 51 8.67 18.17 14.78
CA ASN A 51 8.48 19.59 14.47
C ASN A 51 8.30 19.88 12.97
N SER A 52 8.11 18.86 12.14
CA SER A 52 7.77 19.07 10.71
C SER A 52 6.37 19.68 10.59
N PRO A 53 6.08 20.57 9.62
CA PRO A 53 4.73 21.04 9.34
C PRO A 53 3.90 20.05 8.49
N TYR A 54 4.53 19.00 7.94
CA TYR A 54 3.85 18.09 7.01
C TYR A 54 3.09 16.99 7.76
N ARG A 55 1.80 16.81 7.43
CA ARG A 55 0.92 15.83 8.08
C ARG A 55 1.35 14.39 7.82
N GLY A 56 1.69 14.05 6.58
CA GLY A 56 1.96 12.66 6.22
C GLY A 56 2.83 12.49 5.00
N LEU A 57 3.28 11.26 4.78
CA LEU A 57 4.05 10.84 3.63
C LEU A 57 3.68 9.40 3.21
N LEU A 58 3.39 9.21 1.93
CA LEU A 58 3.26 7.90 1.29
C LEU A 58 4.65 7.42 0.86
N LEU A 59 5.12 6.32 1.45
CA LEU A 59 6.32 5.63 1.00
C LEU A 59 5.95 4.65 -0.11
N TYR A 60 5.99 5.13 -1.35
CA TYR A 60 5.93 4.27 -2.53
C TYR A 60 7.32 3.69 -2.77
N HIS A 61 7.65 2.65 -2.03
CA HIS A 61 9.01 2.14 -1.91
C HIS A 61 9.05 0.68 -2.35
N GLY A 62 10.06 0.34 -3.14
CA GLY A 62 10.30 -0.99 -3.67
C GLY A 62 10.42 -2.08 -2.60
N LEU A 63 10.37 -3.34 -3.02
CA LEU A 63 10.66 -4.47 -2.13
C LEU A 63 12.14 -4.41 -1.72
N GLY A 64 12.43 -4.73 -0.45
CA GLY A 64 13.80 -4.73 0.07
C GLY A 64 14.40 -3.34 0.37
N SER A 65 13.72 -2.23 0.05
CA SER A 65 14.23 -0.88 0.36
C SER A 65 14.19 -0.51 1.86
N GLY A 66 13.67 -1.38 2.73
CA GLY A 66 13.53 -1.11 4.16
C GLY A 66 12.41 -0.09 4.48
N LYS A 67 11.22 -0.26 3.88
CA LYS A 67 10.00 0.51 4.19
C LYS A 67 9.66 0.51 5.67
N THR A 68 9.58 -0.67 6.27
CA THR A 68 9.27 -0.87 7.69
C THR A 68 10.35 -0.24 8.58
N ALA A 69 11.62 -0.40 8.21
CA ALA A 69 12.71 0.30 8.91
C ALA A 69 12.59 1.83 8.82
N SER A 70 12.16 2.36 7.66
CA SER A 70 11.92 3.81 7.46
C SER A 70 10.80 4.33 8.38
N SER A 71 9.69 3.60 8.50
CA SER A 71 8.58 3.99 9.38
C SER A 71 8.96 3.89 10.85
N ILE A 72 9.69 2.85 11.25
CA ILE A 72 10.20 2.70 12.61
C ILE A 72 11.13 3.86 12.95
N ALA A 73 12.12 4.16 12.10
CA ALA A 73 13.07 5.25 12.31
C ALA A 73 12.38 6.61 12.45
N ALA A 74 11.33 6.89 11.66
CA ALA A 74 10.53 8.09 11.79
C ALA A 74 9.71 8.14 13.09
N ALA A 75 9.19 6.99 13.55
CA ALA A 75 8.39 6.90 14.76
C ALA A 75 9.21 7.08 16.05
N GLU A 76 10.51 6.76 16.05
CA GLU A 76 11.33 6.83 17.27
C GLU A 76 11.36 8.20 17.93
N GLY A 77 11.38 9.28 17.13
CA GLY A 77 11.37 10.64 17.64
C GLY A 77 10.13 10.96 18.48
N PHE A 78 9.04 10.21 18.30
CA PHE A 78 7.78 10.36 19.01
C PHE A 78 7.74 9.60 20.34
N ILE A 79 8.45 8.47 20.45
CA ILE A 79 8.58 7.69 21.70
C ILE A 79 9.21 8.58 22.78
N ASN A 80 10.31 9.27 22.43
CA ASN A 80 11.02 10.17 23.33
C ASN A 80 10.17 11.38 23.79
N LYS A 81 9.04 11.63 23.14
CA LYS A 81 8.07 12.68 23.48
C LYS A 81 6.81 12.12 24.15
N ASN A 82 6.83 10.84 24.55
CA ASN A 82 5.71 10.11 25.15
C ASN A 82 4.42 10.21 24.31
N LYS A 83 4.57 10.16 22.97
CA LYS A 83 3.45 10.20 22.02
C LYS A 83 3.05 8.79 21.61
N LYS A 84 1.76 8.63 21.29
CA LYS A 84 1.18 7.35 20.89
C LYS A 84 1.71 6.95 19.51
N ILE A 85 2.19 5.71 19.36
CA ILE A 85 2.45 5.12 18.04
C ILE A 85 1.37 4.08 17.73
N ILE A 86 0.72 4.23 16.60
CA ILE A 86 -0.36 3.35 16.15
C ILE A 86 0.04 2.73 14.82
N VAL A 87 0.02 1.40 14.73
CA VAL A 87 0.36 0.65 13.52
C VAL A 87 -0.86 -0.14 13.03
N LEU A 88 -1.38 0.24 11.87
CA LEU A 88 -2.46 -0.43 11.17
C LEU A 88 -1.85 -1.39 10.15
N LEU A 89 -2.17 -2.67 10.21
CA LEU A 89 -1.62 -3.68 9.30
C LEU A 89 -2.58 -4.86 9.09
N PRO A 90 -2.41 -5.69 8.03
CA PRO A 90 -3.04 -7.00 7.95
C PRO A 90 -2.60 -7.90 9.10
N ALA A 91 -3.51 -8.73 9.61
CA ALA A 91 -3.21 -9.63 10.73
C ALA A 91 -1.98 -10.54 10.50
N SER A 92 -1.71 -10.94 9.24
CA SER A 92 -0.56 -11.76 8.84
C SER A 92 0.79 -11.07 8.97
N LEU A 93 0.84 -9.72 8.95
CA LEU A 93 2.09 -8.96 8.97
C LEU A 93 2.52 -8.49 10.36
N GLU A 94 1.66 -8.64 11.38
CA GLU A 94 1.95 -8.11 12.73
C GLU A 94 3.25 -8.67 13.31
N MET A 95 3.45 -9.99 13.21
CA MET A 95 4.63 -10.66 13.76
C MET A 95 5.91 -10.17 13.06
N ASN A 96 5.89 -10.11 11.73
CA ASN A 96 7.00 -9.58 10.94
C ASN A 96 7.32 -8.12 11.33
N TYR A 97 6.31 -7.26 11.47
CA TYR A 97 6.52 -5.87 11.87
C TYR A 97 7.15 -5.77 13.28
N ARG A 98 6.71 -6.61 14.22
CA ARG A 98 7.30 -6.67 15.57
C ARG A 98 8.76 -7.10 15.53
N ASP A 99 9.10 -8.08 14.70
CA ASP A 99 10.48 -8.51 14.51
C ASP A 99 11.35 -7.39 13.90
N GLU A 100 10.80 -6.59 12.99
CA GLU A 100 11.48 -5.41 12.45
C GLU A 100 11.70 -4.32 13.51
N ILE A 101 10.74 -4.10 14.43
CA ILE A 101 10.94 -3.23 15.60
C ILE A 101 12.11 -3.76 16.45
N MET A 102 12.17 -5.07 16.70
CA MET A 102 13.26 -5.68 17.46
C MET A 102 14.62 -5.51 16.77
N LYS A 103 14.69 -5.37 15.44
CA LYS A 103 15.95 -5.17 14.72
C LYS A 103 16.37 -3.70 14.66
N HIS A 104 15.42 -2.83 14.32
CA HIS A 104 15.67 -1.46 13.90
C HIS A 104 15.37 -0.40 14.96
N ALA A 105 14.52 -0.71 15.95
CA ALA A 105 14.26 0.23 17.02
C ALA A 105 15.43 0.27 18.02
N SER A 106 15.70 1.48 18.49
CA SER A 106 16.64 1.83 19.55
C SER A 106 16.31 1.09 20.84
N SER A 107 15.02 0.88 21.14
CA SER A 107 14.56 0.07 22.27
C SER A 107 14.65 -1.44 21.98
N GLY A 108 14.63 -1.88 20.72
CA GLY A 108 14.37 -3.26 20.33
C GLY A 108 15.59 -4.18 20.17
N ASN A 109 16.75 -3.70 19.74
CA ASN A 109 17.87 -4.59 19.38
C ASN A 109 18.60 -5.15 20.61
N PRO A 110 18.42 -6.45 20.96
CA PRO A 110 18.98 -7.00 22.19
C PRO A 110 20.51 -7.19 22.10
N THR A 111 21.03 -7.46 20.89
CA THR A 111 22.44 -7.81 20.65
C THR A 111 23.39 -6.63 20.73
N LYS A 112 22.87 -5.41 20.55
CA LYS A 112 23.65 -4.16 20.59
C LYS A 112 23.67 -3.52 21.99
N LYS A 113 23.07 -4.16 22.98
CA LYS A 113 22.84 -3.58 24.31
C LYS A 113 23.52 -4.36 25.40
N LEU A 114 23.87 -3.61 26.44
CA LEU A 114 24.19 -4.15 27.74
C LEU A 114 22.90 -4.37 28.50
N TRP A 115 22.83 -5.50 29.20
CA TRP A 115 21.65 -5.92 29.93
C TRP A 115 21.95 -5.92 31.41
N SER A 116 21.11 -5.23 32.17
CA SER A 116 21.18 -5.25 33.62
C SER A 116 20.03 -6.08 34.17
N TYR A 117 20.32 -6.83 35.23
CA TYR A 117 19.32 -7.61 35.94
C TYR A 117 18.83 -6.82 37.15
N ILE A 118 17.51 -6.72 37.29
CA ILE A 118 16.84 -6.06 38.41
C ILE A 118 16.01 -7.10 39.16
N GLU A 119 16.29 -7.24 40.46
CA GLU A 119 15.46 -7.99 41.40
C GLU A 119 14.68 -7.03 42.31
N ILE A 120 13.35 -7.21 42.36
CA ILE A 120 12.44 -6.36 43.14
C ILE A 120 12.06 -7.11 44.42
N LYS A 121 12.69 -6.76 45.55
CA LYS A 121 12.54 -7.47 46.84
C LYS A 121 11.23 -7.21 47.59
N LYS A 122 10.58 -6.06 47.38
CA LYS A 122 9.26 -5.71 47.98
C LYS A 122 8.44 -4.88 47.01
N ILE A 123 7.30 -5.42 46.59
CA ILE A 123 6.33 -4.74 45.71
C ILE A 123 5.39 -3.88 46.57
N ALA A 124 5.85 -2.69 46.99
CA ALA A 124 5.01 -1.73 47.72
C ALA A 124 4.08 -0.94 46.79
N THR A 125 3.04 -0.31 47.35
CA THR A 125 1.93 0.40 46.68
C THR A 125 2.34 1.48 45.67
N LYS A 126 3.62 1.88 45.59
CA LYS A 126 4.21 2.73 44.54
C LYS A 126 4.71 1.94 43.32
N GLN A 127 3.90 1.00 42.83
CA GLN A 127 4.20 0.21 41.61
C GLN A 127 4.22 1.06 40.33
N ALA A 128 3.56 2.23 40.32
CA ALA A 128 3.40 3.06 39.13
C ALA A 128 4.69 3.80 38.72
N ASP A 129 5.41 4.37 39.68
CA ASP A 129 6.60 5.20 39.40
C ASP A 129 7.78 4.35 38.90
N ALA A 130 7.97 3.16 39.49
CA ALA A 130 8.98 2.18 39.08
C ALA A 130 8.69 1.58 37.69
N ALA A 131 7.41 1.29 37.38
CA ALA A 131 6.98 0.80 36.08
C ALA A 131 7.14 1.87 34.98
N LEU A 132 6.89 3.14 35.33
CA LEU A 132 7.08 4.27 34.43
C LEU A 132 8.56 4.48 34.07
N ALA A 133 9.46 4.40 35.06
CA ALA A 133 10.91 4.53 34.84
C ALA A 133 11.51 3.40 33.99
N LEU A 134 10.98 2.18 34.14
CA LEU A 134 11.42 1.00 33.39
C LEU A 134 10.60 0.76 32.11
N ASP A 135 9.77 1.71 31.69
CA ASP A 135 8.93 1.60 30.50
C ASP A 135 8.11 0.30 30.34
N VAL A 136 7.68 -0.30 31.46
CA VAL A 136 6.89 -1.57 31.50
C VAL A 136 5.58 -1.37 32.26
N SER A 137 4.63 -2.31 32.17
CA SER A 137 3.37 -2.20 32.92
C SER A 137 3.51 -2.62 34.40
N PRO A 138 2.73 -2.02 35.32
CA PRO A 138 2.69 -2.47 36.71
C PRO A 138 2.32 -3.95 36.89
N ASN A 139 1.50 -4.50 35.99
CA ASN A 139 1.12 -5.91 36.01
C ASN A 139 2.26 -6.85 35.59
N PHE A 140 3.12 -6.42 34.66
CA PHE A 140 4.31 -7.16 34.28
C PHE A 140 5.30 -7.25 35.44
N LEU A 141 5.51 -6.15 36.18
CA LEU A 141 6.34 -6.13 37.39
C LEU A 141 5.81 -7.02 38.52
N LYS A 142 4.48 -7.13 38.67
CA LYS A 142 3.89 -8.03 39.69
C LYS A 142 4.13 -9.50 39.39
N LYS A 143 4.09 -9.88 38.12
CA LYS A 143 4.24 -11.27 37.67
C LYS A 143 5.69 -11.72 37.59
N ASN A 144 6.63 -10.77 37.45
CA ASN A 144 8.04 -11.03 37.30
C ASN A 144 8.83 -10.29 38.38
N SER A 145 9.27 -10.99 39.43
CA SER A 145 10.12 -10.42 40.50
C SER A 145 11.58 -10.19 40.06
N LYS A 146 11.95 -10.73 38.89
CA LYS A 146 13.28 -10.75 38.30
C LYS A 146 13.19 -10.35 36.83
N ILE A 147 13.77 -9.22 36.46
CA ILE A 147 13.59 -8.63 35.11
C ILE A 147 14.94 -8.23 34.53
N TRP A 148 15.17 -8.64 33.29
CA TRP A 148 16.27 -8.18 32.46
C TRP A 148 15.87 -6.91 31.71
N PHE A 149 16.69 -5.87 31.77
CA PHE A 149 16.39 -4.58 31.17
C PHE A 149 17.61 -3.95 30.47
N PRO A 150 17.42 -3.27 29.32
CA PRO A 150 18.55 -2.78 28.50
C PRO A 150 19.12 -1.39 28.86
N PHE A 151 18.62 -0.70 29.89
CA PHE A 151 19.03 0.68 30.22
C PHE A 151 18.90 1.03 31.72
N SER A 152 19.84 1.79 32.29
CA SER A 152 20.03 1.89 33.75
C SER A 152 19.93 3.31 34.34
N GLU A 153 19.11 4.22 33.80
CA GLU A 153 18.82 5.49 34.49
C GLU A 153 17.46 5.46 35.20
N GLY A 154 17.41 5.95 36.44
CA GLY A 154 16.15 6.10 37.20
C GLY A 154 15.65 4.82 37.89
N LEU A 155 16.54 3.95 38.36
CA LEU A 155 16.14 2.72 39.07
C LEU A 155 15.31 3.02 40.34
N PRO A 156 14.30 2.18 40.65
CA PRO A 156 13.57 2.28 41.92
C PRO A 156 14.52 2.14 43.12
N PRO A 157 14.30 2.85 44.25
CA PRO A 157 15.17 2.80 45.44
C PRO A 157 15.40 1.39 46.03
N ASN A 158 14.52 0.43 45.70
CA ASN A 158 14.55 -0.94 46.22
C ASN A 158 15.03 -1.98 45.17
N ALA A 159 15.54 -1.53 44.02
CA ALA A 159 16.07 -2.41 42.97
C ALA A 159 17.49 -2.86 43.32
N VAL A 160 17.75 -4.17 43.27
CA VAL A 160 19.12 -4.69 43.29
C VAL A 160 19.57 -4.86 41.86
N LEU A 161 20.49 -3.99 41.41
CA LEU A 161 21.12 -4.07 40.10
C LEU A 161 22.27 -5.08 40.13
N ARG A 162 22.31 -5.99 39.16
CA ARG A 162 23.56 -6.69 38.78
C ARG A 162 24.08 -6.13 37.46
N LYS A 163 25.42 -6.04 37.36
CA LYS A 163 26.18 -5.37 36.30
C LYS A 163 25.75 -5.78 34.89
N ASP A 164 25.91 -4.82 34.00
CA ASP A 164 25.79 -4.90 32.54
C ASP A 164 26.46 -6.14 31.93
N ILE A 165 25.64 -7.05 31.39
CA ILE A 165 26.07 -8.27 30.70
C ILE A 165 25.79 -8.11 29.21
N ALA A 166 26.72 -8.54 28.35
CA ALA A 166 26.46 -8.56 26.92
C ALA A 166 25.49 -9.69 26.57
N TRP A 167 24.64 -9.49 25.55
CA TRP A 167 23.64 -10.48 25.13
C TRP A 167 24.18 -11.91 24.95
N LYS A 168 25.37 -12.03 24.35
CA LYS A 168 26.04 -13.31 24.09
C LYS A 168 26.45 -14.09 25.34
N ASP A 169 26.57 -13.39 26.47
CA ASP A 169 27.04 -13.94 27.75
C ASP A 169 25.85 -14.25 28.69
N LEU A 170 24.61 -14.02 28.26
CA LEU A 170 23.39 -14.41 28.95
C LEU A 170 23.05 -15.88 28.71
N GLU A 171 22.60 -16.58 29.74
CA GLU A 171 22.05 -17.93 29.59
C GLU A 171 20.78 -17.94 28.73
N GLU A 172 20.43 -19.08 28.13
CA GLU A 172 19.26 -19.19 27.25
C GLU A 172 17.94 -18.80 27.98
N SER A 173 17.83 -19.16 29.26
CA SER A 173 16.69 -18.81 30.12
C SER A 173 16.59 -17.30 30.35
N GLU A 174 17.73 -16.62 30.50
CA GLU A 174 17.85 -15.18 30.70
C GLU A 174 17.57 -14.41 29.42
N GLN A 175 18.07 -14.89 28.28
CA GLN A 175 17.74 -14.36 26.96
C GLN A 175 16.24 -14.42 26.67
N ARG A 176 15.55 -15.50 27.07
CA ARG A 176 14.09 -15.61 26.96
C ARG A 176 13.37 -14.55 27.82
N SER A 177 13.83 -14.35 29.06
CA SER A 177 13.29 -13.31 29.94
C SER A 177 13.52 -11.89 29.40
N ALA A 178 14.72 -11.59 28.91
CA ALA A 178 15.06 -10.32 28.27
C ALA A 178 14.21 -10.02 27.03
N LYS A 179 13.97 -11.03 26.17
CA LYS A 179 13.02 -10.90 25.04
C LYS A 179 11.59 -10.63 25.50
N ALA A 180 11.16 -11.24 26.61
CA ALA A 180 9.84 -10.98 27.18
C ALA A 180 9.70 -9.53 27.66
N THR A 181 10.73 -8.96 28.29
CA THR A 181 10.76 -7.55 28.68
C THR A 181 10.66 -6.62 27.46
N LEU A 182 11.43 -6.88 26.40
CA LEU A 182 11.35 -6.07 25.16
C LEU A 182 9.96 -6.10 24.54
N LYS A 183 9.34 -7.28 24.51
CA LYS A 183 7.98 -7.43 24.01
C LYS A 183 6.99 -6.57 24.80
N GLU A 184 7.17 -6.45 26.12
CA GLU A 184 6.35 -5.59 26.97
C GLU A 184 6.57 -4.10 26.66
N ILE A 185 7.83 -3.65 26.55
CA ILE A 185 8.19 -2.27 26.18
C ILE A 185 7.58 -1.89 24.82
N ILE A 186 7.66 -2.81 23.84
CA ILE A 186 7.06 -2.61 22.51
C ILE A 186 5.53 -2.51 22.64
N ASN A 187 4.88 -3.37 23.41
CA ASN A 187 3.43 -3.35 23.59
C ASN A 187 2.92 -2.08 24.29
N LYS A 188 3.76 -1.44 25.11
CA LYS A 188 3.45 -0.17 25.75
C LYS A 188 3.52 1.00 24.75
N ASN A 189 4.55 1.01 23.89
CA ASN A 189 4.82 2.12 22.97
C ASN A 189 4.04 2.02 21.64
N TYR A 190 3.75 0.80 21.19
CA TYR A 190 3.09 0.53 19.91
C TYR A 190 1.72 -0.10 20.10
N THR A 191 0.70 0.54 19.54
CA THR A 191 -0.66 -0.01 19.45
C THR A 191 -0.91 -0.60 18.06
N PHE A 192 -1.10 -1.91 17.97
CA PHE A 192 -1.39 -2.61 16.71
C PHE A 192 -2.89 -2.73 16.45
N ILE A 193 -3.30 -2.44 15.21
CA ILE A 193 -4.68 -2.46 14.75
C ILE A 193 -4.76 -3.33 13.49
N ARG A 194 -5.44 -4.49 13.58
CA ARG A 194 -5.58 -5.45 12.48
C ARG A 194 -6.78 -5.09 11.59
N TYR A 195 -6.60 -4.26 10.57
CA TYR A 195 -7.74 -3.68 9.85
C TYR A 195 -8.59 -4.67 9.06
N ASN A 196 -8.07 -5.86 8.73
CA ASN A 196 -8.83 -6.91 8.05
C ASN A 196 -9.63 -7.82 9.01
N GLY A 197 -9.34 -7.77 10.32
CA GLY A 197 -10.01 -8.61 11.33
C GLY A 197 -10.82 -7.83 12.39
N ILE A 198 -11.08 -6.53 12.18
CA ILE A 198 -11.82 -5.71 13.15
C ILE A 198 -13.31 -5.99 13.07
N THR A 199 -13.89 -6.30 14.22
CA THR A 199 -15.33 -6.37 14.42
C THR A 199 -15.91 -5.00 14.78
N GLN A 200 -17.21 -4.81 14.54
CA GLN A 200 -17.91 -3.57 14.94
C GLN A 200 -17.81 -3.30 16.46
N SER A 201 -17.81 -4.35 17.28
CA SER A 201 -17.63 -4.23 18.74
C SER A 201 -16.21 -3.82 19.13
N ALA A 202 -15.18 -4.31 18.41
CA ALA A 202 -13.81 -3.85 18.61
C ALA A 202 -13.63 -2.39 18.20
N LEU A 203 -14.32 -1.94 17.14
CA LEU A 203 -14.29 -0.56 16.66
C LEU A 203 -14.80 0.46 17.70
N ALA A 204 -15.74 0.06 18.57
CA ALA A 204 -16.26 0.91 19.64
C ALA A 204 -15.19 1.31 20.68
N LYS A 205 -14.08 0.55 20.77
CA LYS A 205 -12.93 0.90 21.63
C LYS A 205 -12.19 2.13 21.12
N TYR A 206 -12.23 2.39 19.82
CA TYR A 206 -11.57 3.52 19.19
C TYR A 206 -12.53 4.71 19.14
N LYS A 207 -12.57 5.51 20.21
CA LYS A 207 -13.33 6.76 20.27
C LYS A 207 -12.85 7.78 19.22
N LYS A 208 -13.59 8.89 19.03
CA LYS A 208 -13.31 9.90 18.00
C LYS A 208 -11.89 10.48 18.10
N ASP A 209 -11.43 10.71 19.32
CA ASP A 209 -10.14 11.31 19.68
C ASP A 209 -8.98 10.30 19.80
N PHE A 210 -9.24 9.00 19.57
CA PHE A 210 -8.24 7.94 19.75
C PHE A 210 -6.94 8.21 18.96
N PHE A 211 -7.10 8.68 17.72
CA PHE A 211 -6.00 8.96 16.80
C PHE A 211 -5.35 10.32 16.99
N ASN A 212 -5.86 11.20 17.85
CA ASN A 212 -5.24 12.50 18.11
C ASN A 212 -3.87 12.33 18.78
N ASP A 213 -2.95 13.27 18.51
CA ASP A 213 -1.61 13.34 19.12
C ASP A 213 -0.80 12.04 18.93
N ALA A 214 -0.85 11.47 17.72
CA ALA A 214 -0.28 10.18 17.42
C ALA A 214 0.63 10.18 16.17
N PHE A 215 1.62 9.30 16.18
CA PHE A 215 2.32 8.86 14.97
C PHE A 215 1.65 7.59 14.46
N ILE A 216 1.10 7.63 13.25
CA ILE A 216 0.29 6.56 12.67
C ILE A 216 1.05 5.97 11.48
N VAL A 217 1.18 4.65 11.47
CA VAL A 217 1.68 3.88 10.33
C VAL A 217 0.55 3.03 9.79
N VAL A 218 0.38 3.01 8.46
CA VAL A 218 -0.52 2.06 7.80
C VAL A 218 0.30 1.23 6.83
N ASP A 219 0.48 -0.05 7.14
CA ASP A 219 1.20 -1.00 6.31
C ASP A 219 0.26 -1.68 5.30
N GLU A 220 0.79 -1.94 4.11
CA GLU A 220 0.03 -2.34 2.91
C GLU A 220 -1.23 -1.49 2.72
N VAL A 221 -1.07 -0.16 2.71
CA VAL A 221 -2.18 0.80 2.68
C VAL A 221 -3.12 0.59 1.49
N HIS A 222 -2.64 -0.01 0.40
CA HIS A 222 -3.45 -0.32 -0.78
C HIS A 222 -4.63 -1.24 -0.42
N ASN A 223 -4.42 -2.22 0.47
CA ASN A 223 -5.48 -3.12 0.93
C ASN A 223 -6.50 -2.38 1.81
N PHE A 224 -6.01 -1.50 2.69
CA PHE A 224 -6.88 -0.64 3.51
C PHE A 224 -7.75 0.28 2.63
N VAL A 225 -7.16 0.97 1.65
CA VAL A 225 -7.86 1.91 0.76
C VAL A 225 -8.84 1.18 -0.16
N SER A 226 -8.48 0.02 -0.71
CA SER A 226 -9.37 -0.80 -1.53
C SER A 226 -10.68 -1.12 -0.79
N ARG A 227 -10.60 -1.48 0.51
CA ARG A 227 -11.79 -1.72 1.35
C ARG A 227 -12.63 -0.46 1.58
N VAL A 228 -11.99 0.72 1.71
CA VAL A 228 -12.69 2.02 1.81
C VAL A 228 -13.47 2.31 0.54
N VAL A 229 -12.83 2.18 -0.63
CA VAL A 229 -13.45 2.39 -1.94
C VAL A 229 -14.59 1.40 -2.17
N ASN A 230 -14.40 0.13 -1.79
CA ASN A 230 -15.38 -0.94 -1.99
C ASN A 230 -16.59 -0.91 -1.05
N GLY A 231 -16.66 -0.04 -0.03
CA GLY A 231 -17.89 0.09 0.78
C GLY A 231 -17.79 -0.31 2.24
N SER A 232 -16.66 -0.80 2.73
CA SER A 232 -16.54 -1.29 4.11
C SER A 232 -16.87 -0.20 5.13
N LYS A 233 -18.01 -0.33 5.82
CA LYS A 233 -18.47 0.63 6.85
C LYS A 233 -17.44 0.77 7.97
N ILE A 234 -16.84 -0.35 8.40
CA ILE A 234 -15.80 -0.38 9.45
C ILE A 234 -14.55 0.37 9.01
N THR A 235 -14.03 0.05 7.83
CA THR A 235 -12.80 0.66 7.32
C THR A 235 -13.00 2.14 6.99
N ARG A 236 -14.16 2.52 6.44
CA ARG A 236 -14.56 3.93 6.25
C ARG A 236 -14.61 4.69 7.56
N SER A 237 -15.13 4.09 8.63
CA SER A 237 -15.13 4.73 9.95
C SER A 237 -13.71 5.00 10.46
N ILE A 238 -12.78 4.04 10.30
CA ILE A 238 -11.36 4.24 10.66
C ILE A 238 -10.74 5.35 9.79
N TYR A 239 -10.97 5.32 8.47
CA TYR A 239 -10.50 6.35 7.55
C TYR A 239 -10.97 7.75 7.98
N THR A 240 -12.26 7.94 8.25
CA THR A 240 -12.81 9.22 8.70
C THR A 240 -12.21 9.66 10.04
N LYS A 241 -12.07 8.75 11.01
CA LYS A 241 -11.43 9.07 12.30
C LYS A 241 -9.98 9.52 12.13
N ILE A 242 -9.23 8.96 11.18
CA ILE A 242 -7.86 9.40 10.87
C ILE A 242 -7.87 10.74 10.13
N MET A 243 -8.81 10.98 9.20
CA MET A 243 -8.96 12.27 8.52
C MET A 243 -9.24 13.40 9.51
N ASP A 244 -10.14 13.16 10.47
CA ASP A 244 -10.56 14.13 11.48
C ASP A 244 -9.54 14.31 12.63
N ALA A 245 -8.50 13.46 12.69
CA ALA A 245 -7.54 13.47 13.78
C ALA A 245 -6.62 14.71 13.75
N SER A 246 -6.48 15.35 14.91
CA SER A 246 -5.64 16.53 15.13
C SER A 246 -4.24 16.17 15.61
N ASN A 247 -3.25 16.97 15.20
CA ASN A 247 -1.85 16.83 15.61
C ASN A 247 -1.28 15.41 15.40
N ILE A 248 -1.39 14.88 14.18
CA ILE A 248 -0.84 13.57 13.83
C ILE A 248 0.30 13.66 12.82
N LYS A 249 1.16 12.63 12.83
CA LYS A 249 1.99 12.26 11.69
C LYS A 249 1.53 10.95 11.10
N LEU A 250 1.50 10.87 9.78
CA LEU A 250 1.03 9.68 9.08
C LEU A 250 2.07 9.18 8.07
N VAL A 251 2.45 7.91 8.19
CA VAL A 251 3.31 7.23 7.22
C VAL A 251 2.55 6.06 6.60
N LEU A 252 2.31 6.11 5.30
CA LEU A 252 1.63 5.05 4.56
C LEU A 252 2.65 4.22 3.80
N LEU A 253 2.61 2.89 3.92
CA LEU A 253 3.58 1.99 3.29
C LEU A 253 2.92 1.18 2.19
N THR A 254 3.51 1.20 0.98
CA THR A 254 3.08 0.31 -0.12
C THR A 254 4.18 0.18 -1.18
N GLY A 255 4.33 -1.03 -1.74
CA GLY A 255 5.08 -1.25 -2.98
C GLY A 255 4.21 -1.16 -4.25
N THR A 256 2.88 -1.13 -4.08
CA THR A 256 1.88 -1.21 -5.15
C THR A 256 0.71 -0.27 -4.82
N PRO A 257 0.84 1.04 -5.10
CA PRO A 257 -0.12 2.04 -4.63
C PRO A 257 -1.49 1.99 -5.33
N ILE A 258 -1.61 1.26 -6.44
CA ILE A 258 -2.85 1.06 -7.19
C ILE A 258 -3.07 -0.44 -7.30
N ILE A 259 -4.22 -0.94 -6.89
CA ILE A 259 -4.64 -2.32 -7.15
C ILE A 259 -5.60 -2.30 -8.32
N ASN A 260 -6.79 -1.71 -8.16
CA ASN A 260 -7.88 -1.91 -9.12
C ASN A 260 -8.13 -0.72 -10.04
N HIS A 261 -8.03 0.49 -9.49
CA HIS A 261 -8.41 1.70 -10.21
C HIS A 261 -7.61 2.91 -9.73
N PRO A 262 -7.15 3.82 -10.62
CA PRO A 262 -6.37 5.01 -10.24
C PRO A 262 -7.02 5.92 -9.18
N PHE A 263 -8.36 5.94 -9.12
CA PHE A 263 -9.13 6.63 -8.07
C PHE A 263 -8.72 6.24 -6.64
N GLU A 264 -8.21 5.02 -6.40
CA GLU A 264 -7.67 4.62 -5.09
C GLU A 264 -6.58 5.60 -4.60
N LEU A 265 -5.80 6.17 -5.53
CA LEU A 265 -4.80 7.20 -5.21
C LEU A 265 -5.43 8.45 -4.60
N SER A 266 -6.64 8.83 -5.04
CA SER A 266 -7.32 9.99 -4.49
C SER A 266 -7.58 9.82 -3.00
N ILE A 267 -8.16 8.68 -2.62
CA ILE A 267 -8.44 8.33 -1.22
C ILE A 267 -7.14 8.22 -0.42
N MET A 268 -6.12 7.57 -0.98
CA MET A 268 -4.82 7.42 -0.33
C MET A 268 -4.13 8.76 -0.06
N LEU A 269 -4.06 9.65 -1.06
CA LEU A 269 -3.35 10.92 -0.96
C LEU A 269 -4.14 11.98 -0.19
N ASN A 270 -5.47 11.91 -0.20
CA ASN A 270 -6.32 12.68 0.71
C ASN A 270 -6.03 12.33 2.17
N LEU A 271 -5.81 11.04 2.49
CA LEU A 271 -5.44 10.61 3.83
C LEU A 271 -4.08 11.18 4.26
N VAL A 272 -3.09 11.17 3.35
CA VAL A 272 -1.76 11.76 3.59
C VAL A 272 -1.84 13.26 3.87
N ARG A 273 -2.61 13.99 3.04
CA ARG A 273 -2.70 15.45 3.11
C ARG A 273 -3.57 15.92 4.27
N GLY A 274 -4.64 15.19 4.59
CA GLY A 274 -5.74 15.68 5.42
C GLY A 274 -6.58 16.73 4.71
N TYR A 275 -7.52 17.33 5.43
CA TYR A 275 -8.33 18.43 4.91
C TYR A 275 -7.47 19.69 4.68
N ILE A 276 -7.76 20.39 3.59
CA ILE A 276 -7.33 21.76 3.38
C ILE A 276 -8.45 22.64 3.94
N ASN A 277 -8.24 23.17 5.15
CA ASN A 277 -9.21 24.00 5.84
C ASN A 277 -9.25 25.39 5.21
N VAL A 278 -10.40 25.73 4.62
CA VAL A 278 -10.64 27.03 3.99
C VAL A 278 -11.68 27.79 4.81
N TYR A 279 -11.30 28.98 5.26
CA TYR A 279 -12.20 29.90 5.94
C TYR A 279 -12.81 30.85 4.93
N GLU A 280 -14.12 30.73 4.71
CA GLU A 280 -14.88 31.56 3.79
C GLU A 280 -15.50 32.74 4.53
N PHE A 281 -15.31 33.93 3.96
CA PHE A 281 -15.94 35.19 4.39
C PHE A 281 -16.86 35.66 3.27
N PRO A 282 -18.15 35.26 3.29
CA PRO A 282 -19.11 35.66 2.28
C PRO A 282 -19.36 37.18 2.37
N LEU A 283 -19.34 37.86 1.24
CA LEU A 283 -19.68 39.28 1.16
C LEU A 283 -21.21 39.46 1.16
N LEU A 284 -21.69 40.60 1.64
CA LEU A 284 -23.11 40.96 1.48
C LEU A 284 -23.45 41.14 -0.01
N LYS A 285 -24.72 40.92 -0.39
CA LYS A 285 -25.17 40.99 -1.80
C LYS A 285 -24.82 42.33 -2.47
N ASP A 286 -24.91 43.41 -1.72
CA ASP A 286 -24.64 44.80 -2.13
C ASP A 286 -23.20 45.26 -1.83
N ALA A 287 -22.34 44.38 -1.31
CA ALA A 287 -20.94 44.71 -1.07
C ALA A 287 -20.17 44.87 -2.39
N VAL A 288 -19.26 45.86 -2.39
CA VAL A 288 -18.22 46.03 -3.41
C VAL A 288 -17.15 44.96 -3.19
N LEU A 289 -16.62 44.40 -4.27
CA LEU A 289 -15.54 43.42 -4.21
C LEU A 289 -14.26 44.11 -3.71
N PRO A 290 -13.61 43.59 -2.65
CA PRO A 290 -12.37 44.17 -2.15
C PRO A 290 -11.23 43.97 -3.15
N GLU A 291 -10.35 44.96 -3.24
CA GLU A 291 -9.09 44.82 -3.97
C GLU A 291 -8.08 44.01 -3.15
N GLN A 292 -7.15 43.33 -3.83
CA GLN A 292 -6.11 42.53 -3.17
C GLN A 292 -5.31 43.34 -2.15
N ARG A 293 -4.93 44.58 -2.51
CA ARG A 293 -4.17 45.49 -1.66
C ARG A 293 -4.90 45.82 -0.36
N GLN A 294 -6.22 45.99 -0.42
CA GLN A 294 -7.03 46.25 0.77
C GLN A 294 -6.94 45.08 1.76
N ILE A 295 -6.89 43.83 1.27
CA ILE A 295 -6.73 42.66 2.12
C ILE A 295 -5.30 42.57 2.66
N ASP A 296 -4.29 42.84 1.83
CA ASP A 296 -2.88 42.89 2.26
C ASP A 296 -2.68 43.89 3.41
N ASP A 297 -3.27 45.08 3.31
CA ASP A 297 -3.20 46.12 4.34
C ASP A 297 -3.85 45.63 5.65
N ILE A 298 -5.09 45.09 5.58
CA ILE A 298 -5.78 44.51 6.76
C ILE A 298 -4.93 43.43 7.44
N LEU A 299 -4.34 42.52 6.67
CA LEU A 299 -3.55 41.42 7.21
C LEU A 299 -2.23 41.90 7.83
N THR A 300 -1.57 42.89 7.21
CA THR A 300 -0.26 43.37 7.64
C THR A 300 -0.36 44.29 8.85
N GLU A 301 -1.25 45.29 8.82
CA GLU A 301 -1.44 46.27 9.90
C GLU A 301 -1.87 45.58 11.22
N ASN A 302 -2.66 44.52 11.12
CA ASN A 302 -3.15 43.75 12.26
C ASN A 302 -2.28 42.54 12.62
N LYS A 303 -1.09 42.40 12.02
CA LYS A 303 -0.12 41.32 12.29
C LYS A 303 -0.65 39.89 12.05
N PHE A 304 -1.67 39.74 11.22
CA PHE A 304 -2.23 38.44 10.83
C PHE A 304 -1.48 37.81 9.65
N ALA A 305 -0.83 38.60 8.78
CA ALA A 305 -0.15 38.14 7.57
C ALA A 305 0.78 36.93 7.82
N LYS A 306 1.50 36.93 8.95
CA LYS A 306 2.41 35.84 9.35
C LYS A 306 1.74 34.49 9.61
N PHE A 307 0.41 34.43 9.78
CA PHE A 307 -0.35 33.19 9.99
C PHE A 307 -1.07 32.72 8.73
N ILE A 308 -1.10 33.54 7.68
CA ILE A 308 -1.82 33.25 6.44
C ILE A 308 -0.92 32.47 5.49
N ASP A 309 -1.48 31.42 4.89
CA ASP A 309 -0.83 30.68 3.80
C ASP A 309 -1.25 31.25 2.44
N GLN A 310 -2.57 31.26 2.19
CA GLN A 310 -3.16 31.77 0.96
C GLN A 310 -4.43 32.55 1.26
N TYR A 311 -4.75 33.51 0.39
CA TYR A 311 -6.07 34.10 0.37
C TYR A 311 -6.47 34.50 -1.05
N PHE A 312 -7.78 34.45 -1.33
CA PHE A 312 -8.34 34.73 -2.66
C PHE A 312 -9.67 35.48 -2.53
N VAL A 313 -9.95 36.35 -3.50
CA VAL A 313 -11.28 36.96 -3.66
C VAL A 313 -11.97 36.28 -4.84
N LEU A 314 -13.08 35.59 -4.57
CA LEU A 314 -13.90 34.97 -5.60
C LEU A 314 -14.99 35.93 -6.06
N ASN A 315 -14.79 36.49 -7.25
CA ASN A 315 -15.68 37.52 -7.81
C ASN A 315 -17.11 37.01 -8.07
N GLN A 316 -17.24 35.81 -8.64
CA GLN A 316 -18.54 35.22 -8.99
C GLN A 316 -19.33 34.80 -7.76
N GLU A 317 -18.66 34.21 -6.76
CA GLU A 317 -19.26 33.74 -5.52
C GLU A 317 -19.35 34.83 -4.44
N LYS A 318 -18.82 36.04 -4.71
CA LYS A 318 -18.71 37.16 -3.76
C LYS A 318 -18.24 36.72 -2.37
N LYS A 319 -17.07 36.08 -2.28
CA LYS A 319 -16.49 35.67 -0.99
C LYS A 319 -14.97 35.80 -0.97
N ILE A 320 -14.41 36.00 0.22
CA ILE A 320 -12.98 35.93 0.48
C ILE A 320 -12.68 34.54 1.05
N LEU A 321 -11.69 33.86 0.50
CA LEU A 321 -11.18 32.59 1.00
C LEU A 321 -9.85 32.83 1.69
N ILE A 322 -9.66 32.29 2.88
CA ILE A 322 -8.39 32.36 3.62
C ILE A 322 -8.00 30.95 4.08
N THR A 323 -6.75 30.57 3.85
CA THR A 323 -6.12 29.42 4.48
C THR A 323 -5.02 29.86 5.43
N LEU A 324 -4.92 29.16 6.56
CA LEU A 324 -3.89 29.40 7.56
C LEU A 324 -2.69 28.47 7.34
N LEU A 325 -1.53 28.89 7.81
CA LEU A 325 -0.39 28.00 8.00
C LEU A 325 -0.72 26.91 9.02
N PRO A 326 0.02 25.78 9.02
CA PRO A 326 -0.13 24.75 10.05
C PRO A 326 -0.01 25.34 11.46
N GLU A 327 -0.82 24.85 12.39
CA GLU A 327 -0.81 25.33 13.76
C GLU A 327 0.58 25.21 14.39
N GLY A 328 1.01 26.26 15.10
CA GLY A 328 2.36 26.34 15.66
C GLY A 328 3.43 26.88 14.70
N PHE A 329 3.07 27.29 13.48
CA PHE A 329 3.99 27.89 12.51
C PHE A 329 3.60 29.33 12.13
N VAL A 330 4.61 30.13 11.80
CA VAL A 330 4.47 31.48 11.25
C VAL A 330 5.40 31.67 10.06
N ASN A 331 5.01 32.54 9.12
CA ASN A 331 5.85 33.03 8.04
C ASN A 331 6.64 34.26 8.52
N ASP A 332 7.94 34.31 8.23
CA ASP A 332 8.85 35.39 8.63
C ASP A 332 9.10 36.43 7.54
N GLY A 333 8.49 36.30 6.36
CA GLY A 333 8.56 37.27 5.26
C GLY A 333 9.17 36.73 3.97
N ASP A 334 9.90 35.61 4.02
CA ASP A 334 10.61 35.03 2.87
C ASP A 334 9.93 33.74 2.33
N GLY A 335 8.64 33.56 2.60
CA GLY A 335 7.88 32.37 2.19
C GLY A 335 8.24 31.08 2.97
N LYS A 336 9.08 31.20 3.99
CA LYS A 336 9.50 30.11 4.88
C LYS A 336 8.70 30.10 6.18
N MET A 337 8.38 28.91 6.65
CA MET A 337 7.69 28.67 7.91
C MET A 337 8.70 28.40 9.04
N LYS A 338 8.52 29.08 10.16
CA LYS A 338 9.25 28.84 11.41
C LYS A 338 8.28 28.36 12.48
N ALA A 339 8.70 27.36 13.26
CA ALA A 339 7.97 26.95 14.44
C ALA A 339 7.99 28.08 15.49
N ILE A 340 6.86 28.36 16.13
CA ILE A 340 6.75 29.37 17.20
C ILE A 340 7.58 28.89 18.41
N LYS A 341 8.59 29.67 18.82
CA LYS A 341 9.40 29.36 20.01
C LYS A 341 8.51 29.30 21.26
N GLY A 342 8.54 28.17 21.97
CA GLY A 342 7.72 27.91 23.16
C GLY A 342 6.53 26.96 22.96
N SER A 343 6.26 26.47 21.74
CA SER A 343 5.22 25.46 21.48
C SER A 343 5.63 24.01 21.78
N SER A 344 6.85 23.77 22.27
CA SER A 344 7.19 22.52 22.93
C SER A 344 6.40 22.46 24.22
N SER A 345 5.19 21.88 24.16
CA SER A 345 4.32 21.68 25.31
C SER A 345 5.01 20.77 26.34
N GLU A 346 5.84 21.34 27.20
CA GLU A 346 6.04 20.85 28.56
C GLU A 346 4.79 21.20 29.36
N ASN A 347 3.66 20.55 29.03
CA ASN A 347 2.54 20.51 29.96
C ASN A 347 2.84 19.39 30.95
N THR A 348 3.44 19.78 32.07
CA THR A 348 3.42 19.00 33.30
C THR A 348 1.98 18.63 33.62
N THR A 349 1.75 17.34 33.75
CA THR A 349 0.48 16.73 34.15
C THR A 349 0.05 17.28 35.50
N SER A 350 -1.03 18.06 35.55
CA SER A 350 -1.84 18.19 36.75
C SER A 350 -3.09 17.32 36.60
N SER A 351 -3.12 16.28 37.42
CA SER A 351 -4.28 15.41 37.62
C SER A 351 -5.43 16.18 38.26
N ALA A 352 -6.59 16.19 37.61
CA ALA A 352 -7.86 16.50 38.25
C ALA A 352 -8.86 15.38 37.97
N SER A 353 -8.84 14.36 38.83
CA SER A 353 -9.95 13.46 39.05
C SER A 353 -11.02 14.19 39.87
N GLY A 354 -12.18 14.43 39.26
CA GLY A 354 -13.35 14.98 39.95
C GLY A 354 -14.61 14.37 39.36
N THR A 355 -15.11 13.35 40.03
CA THR A 355 -16.41 12.71 39.81
C THR A 355 -17.55 13.73 39.90
N ALA A 356 -18.36 13.85 38.85
CA ALA A 356 -19.64 14.56 38.91
C ALA A 356 -20.79 13.52 38.96
N SER A 357 -21.25 13.23 40.18
CA SER A 357 -22.59 12.70 40.44
C SER A 357 -23.57 13.86 40.47
N GLY A 358 -24.62 13.78 39.66
CA GLY A 358 -25.69 14.77 39.63
C GLY A 358 -26.63 14.65 40.82
N THR A 359 -26.98 15.79 41.40
CA THR A 359 -28.25 15.99 42.09
C THR A 359 -28.68 17.45 41.96
N SER A 360 -29.97 17.61 41.71
CA SER A 360 -30.76 18.82 41.55
C SER A 360 -30.73 19.78 42.74
N GLY A 361 -30.82 21.09 42.46
CA GLY A 361 -31.16 22.10 43.45
C GLY A 361 -31.27 23.52 42.85
N SER A 362 -32.47 24.08 42.90
CA SER A 362 -32.82 25.45 42.48
C SER A 362 -32.34 26.50 43.48
N GLY A 363 -32.02 27.72 43.03
CA GLY A 363 -31.93 28.91 43.89
C GLY A 363 -31.13 30.06 43.27
N GLY A 364 -31.75 31.22 43.11
CA GLY A 364 -31.15 32.41 42.48
C GLY A 364 -30.24 33.24 43.41
N GLY A 365 -29.58 34.24 42.82
CA GLY A 365 -28.83 35.26 43.56
C GLY A 365 -27.89 36.08 42.68
N SER A 366 -28.22 37.36 42.51
CA SER A 366 -27.41 38.42 41.88
C SER A 366 -26.16 38.77 42.71
N GLY A 367 -25.06 39.12 42.06
CA GLY A 367 -23.91 39.77 42.69
C GLY A 367 -22.80 40.09 41.70
N GLY A 368 -22.63 41.38 41.38
CA GLY A 368 -21.53 41.90 40.57
C GLY A 368 -20.17 41.85 41.29
N GLY A 369 -19.10 41.83 40.50
CA GLY A 369 -17.73 41.83 41.02
C GLY A 369 -16.71 41.88 39.88
N SER A 370 -16.42 43.09 39.42
CA SER A 370 -15.27 43.44 38.60
C SER A 370 -13.97 43.06 39.31
N GLY A 371 -13.13 42.27 38.65
CA GLY A 371 -11.80 41.90 39.11
C GLY A 371 -10.88 41.66 37.91
N ALA A 372 -10.13 42.70 37.54
CA ALA A 372 -9.03 42.60 36.59
C ALA A 372 -7.96 41.67 37.17
N GLY A 373 -7.71 40.56 36.50
CA GLY A 373 -6.63 39.61 36.82
C GLY A 373 -5.81 39.36 35.57
N GLY A 374 -4.57 39.86 35.56
CA GLY A 374 -3.66 39.83 34.43
C GLY A 374 -3.48 38.42 33.85
N SER A 375 -3.69 38.31 32.55
CA SER A 375 -3.40 37.13 31.77
C SER A 375 -1.88 36.91 31.69
N ASN A 376 -1.42 35.79 32.24
CA ASN A 376 -0.10 35.23 31.95
C ASN A 376 0.01 35.00 30.43
N ALA A 377 0.82 35.83 29.77
CA ALA A 377 1.17 35.74 28.37
C ALA A 377 2.21 34.63 28.17
N GLY A 378 1.79 33.48 27.65
CA GLY A 378 2.70 32.36 27.37
C GLY A 378 2.15 31.23 26.48
N GLY A 379 0.96 31.38 25.89
CA GLY A 379 0.39 30.40 24.96
C GLY A 379 0.26 30.98 23.55
N GLY A 380 0.72 30.25 22.52
CA GLY A 380 0.50 30.64 21.12
C GLY A 380 -0.98 30.75 20.76
N MET A 381 -1.32 31.64 19.82
CA MET A 381 -2.71 31.81 19.33
C MET A 381 -3.15 30.57 18.53
N THR A 382 -4.33 30.02 18.86
CA THR A 382 -4.92 28.91 18.10
C THR A 382 -5.52 29.40 16.78
N SER A 383 -5.77 28.49 15.83
CA SER A 383 -6.51 28.81 14.58
C SER A 383 -7.86 29.47 14.87
N THR A 384 -8.53 29.06 15.95
CA THR A 384 -9.82 29.66 16.36
C THR A 384 -9.65 31.12 16.79
N ASP A 385 -8.57 31.44 17.51
CA ASP A 385 -8.30 32.81 17.96
C ASP A 385 -7.93 33.72 16.78
N ILE A 386 -7.12 33.21 15.86
CA ILE A 386 -6.73 33.91 14.62
C ILE A 386 -7.96 34.26 13.78
N ILE A 387 -8.86 33.29 13.57
CA ILE A 387 -10.07 33.51 12.76
C ILE A 387 -11.05 34.45 13.45
N LYS A 388 -11.22 34.36 14.77
CA LYS A 388 -12.05 35.34 15.51
C LYS A 388 -11.52 36.77 15.32
N GLY A 389 -10.20 36.95 15.40
CA GLY A 389 -9.54 38.24 15.14
C GLY A 389 -9.76 38.73 13.70
N LEU A 390 -9.47 37.88 12.71
CA LEU A 390 -9.68 38.19 11.29
C LEU A 390 -11.12 38.56 10.99
N ASN A 391 -12.08 37.82 11.55
CA ASN A 391 -13.50 38.08 11.32
C ASN A 391 -13.93 39.44 11.90
N SER A 392 -13.30 39.88 13.00
CA SER A 392 -13.52 41.22 13.55
C SER A 392 -12.90 42.30 12.66
N GLU A 393 -11.65 42.14 12.21
CA GLU A 393 -10.96 43.16 11.41
C GLU A 393 -11.53 43.28 10.00
N ILE A 394 -11.78 42.17 9.31
CA ILE A 394 -12.38 42.18 7.97
C ILE A 394 -13.74 42.87 8.01
N ALA A 395 -14.57 42.62 9.03
CA ALA A 395 -15.90 43.23 9.15
C ALA A 395 -15.88 44.76 9.38
N LYS A 396 -14.76 45.33 9.87
CA LYS A 396 -14.62 46.80 10.01
C LYS A 396 -14.43 47.49 8.66
N HIS A 397 -13.77 46.82 7.71
CA HIS A 397 -13.36 47.42 6.44
C HIS A 397 -14.15 46.90 5.23
N ILE A 398 -14.70 45.68 5.32
CA ILE A 398 -15.35 44.97 4.23
C ILE A 398 -16.72 44.47 4.70
N ARG A 399 -17.76 44.69 3.89
CA ARG A 399 -19.14 44.28 4.18
C ARG A 399 -19.33 42.77 4.01
N VAL A 400 -19.02 42.02 5.05
CA VAL A 400 -19.15 40.54 5.12
C VAL A 400 -20.35 40.08 5.94
N VAL A 401 -20.82 38.86 5.67
CA VAL A 401 -21.77 38.15 6.54
C VAL A 401 -21.11 37.87 7.89
N LYS A 402 -21.83 38.07 9.00
CA LYS A 402 -21.30 37.99 10.38
C LYS A 402 -20.54 36.70 10.72
N ARG A 403 -20.80 35.58 10.04
CA ARG A 403 -20.26 34.26 10.38
C ARG A 403 -19.37 33.72 9.26
N THR A 404 -18.09 33.53 9.57
CA THR A 404 -17.15 32.76 8.75
C THR A 404 -17.62 31.31 8.63
N GLN A 405 -17.48 30.71 7.45
CA GLN A 405 -17.77 29.31 7.20
C GLN A 405 -16.45 28.54 7.04
N LEU A 406 -16.27 27.44 7.77
CA LEU A 406 -15.14 26.53 7.56
C LEU A 406 -15.57 25.47 6.54
N THR A 407 -14.82 25.39 5.44
CA THR A 407 -14.98 24.37 4.41
C THR A 407 -13.75 23.47 4.40
N GLU A 408 -13.96 22.17 4.56
CA GLU A 408 -12.92 21.16 4.48
C GLU A 408 -12.79 20.69 3.03
N MET A 409 -11.71 21.09 2.35
CA MET A 409 -11.44 20.69 0.98
C MET A 409 -10.46 19.51 0.91
N PHE A 410 -10.53 18.75 -0.18
CA PHE A 410 -9.65 17.60 -0.43
C PHE A 410 -8.57 17.95 -1.45
N THR A 411 -7.42 17.27 -1.38
CA THR A 411 -6.38 17.46 -2.41
C THR A 411 -6.82 16.91 -3.77
N LEU A 412 -7.54 15.80 -3.77
CA LEU A 412 -8.09 15.14 -4.96
C LEU A 412 -9.57 14.79 -4.75
N PRO A 413 -10.38 14.63 -5.82
CA PRO A 413 -11.81 14.37 -5.70
C PRO A 413 -12.15 13.08 -4.93
N THR A 414 -13.15 13.11 -4.06
CA THR A 414 -13.55 11.95 -3.23
C THR A 414 -14.58 11.03 -3.89
N ASN A 415 -15.07 11.39 -5.08
CA ASN A 415 -15.91 10.53 -5.91
C ASN A 415 -15.15 10.10 -7.17
N LYS A 416 -15.39 8.86 -7.61
CA LYS A 416 -14.76 8.25 -8.79
C LYS A 416 -15.08 9.03 -10.06
N ASP A 417 -16.33 9.48 -10.23
CA ASP A 417 -16.75 10.18 -11.45
C ASP A 417 -16.04 11.52 -11.59
N ASP A 418 -15.94 12.30 -10.51
CA ASP A 418 -15.22 13.58 -10.51
C ASP A 418 -13.72 13.40 -10.77
N PHE A 419 -13.12 12.36 -10.18
CA PHE A 419 -11.72 12.00 -10.44
C PHE A 419 -11.51 11.62 -11.91
N ASN A 420 -12.37 10.77 -12.45
CA ASN A 420 -12.30 10.35 -13.85
C ASN A 420 -12.50 11.54 -14.78
N ASN A 421 -13.46 12.42 -14.50
CA ASN A 421 -13.70 13.62 -15.30
C ASN A 421 -12.49 14.56 -15.34
N LEU A 422 -11.71 14.64 -14.26
CA LEU A 422 -10.49 15.47 -14.23
C LEU A 422 -9.28 14.80 -14.87
N PHE A 423 -9.07 13.49 -14.66
CA PHE A 423 -7.78 12.84 -14.97
C PHE A 423 -7.85 11.75 -16.03
N LEU A 424 -9.05 11.34 -16.45
CA LEU A 424 -9.26 10.38 -17.53
C LEU A 424 -10.05 11.02 -18.68
N ASP A 425 -9.60 10.75 -19.89
CA ASP A 425 -10.37 10.94 -21.11
C ASP A 425 -10.98 9.59 -21.49
N GLU A 426 -12.29 9.45 -21.27
CA GLU A 426 -13.09 8.28 -21.62
C GLU A 426 -14.02 8.55 -22.81
N THR A 427 -13.71 9.55 -23.65
CA THR A 427 -14.46 9.81 -24.90
C THR A 427 -14.47 8.57 -25.80
N ASP A 428 -13.31 7.90 -25.91
CA ASP A 428 -13.21 6.50 -26.33
C ASP A 428 -13.11 5.59 -25.10
N ARG A 429 -14.23 4.98 -24.73
CA ARG A 429 -14.33 4.08 -23.56
C ARG A 429 -13.53 2.79 -23.70
N GLU A 430 -13.16 2.43 -24.94
CA GLU A 430 -12.33 1.27 -25.23
C GLU A 430 -10.84 1.63 -25.19
N ASN A 431 -10.47 2.90 -25.32
CA ASN A 431 -9.07 3.34 -25.26
C ASN A 431 -8.91 4.61 -24.40
N PRO A 432 -9.24 4.53 -23.09
CA PRO A 432 -9.14 5.68 -22.21
C PRO A 432 -7.70 6.16 -22.04
N ARG A 433 -7.52 7.48 -21.89
CA ARG A 433 -6.20 8.11 -21.77
C ARG A 433 -6.11 8.97 -20.51
N VAL A 434 -4.92 9.11 -19.95
CA VAL A 434 -4.69 10.03 -18.82
C VAL A 434 -4.55 11.46 -19.34
N LYS A 435 -5.27 12.39 -18.71
CA LYS A 435 -5.17 13.84 -18.96
C LYS A 435 -4.82 14.59 -17.68
N ASN A 436 -4.52 15.88 -17.78
CA ASN A 436 -4.21 16.74 -16.63
C ASN A 436 -3.06 16.20 -15.73
N ASN A 437 -2.04 15.58 -16.34
CA ASN A 437 -0.87 15.04 -15.62
C ASN A 437 -0.19 16.10 -14.75
N ASP A 438 -0.03 17.32 -15.27
CA ASP A 438 0.57 18.43 -14.52
C ASP A 438 -0.22 18.78 -13.26
N LEU A 439 -1.54 18.99 -13.40
CA LEU A 439 -2.44 19.23 -12.28
C LEU A 439 -2.30 18.13 -11.23
N PHE A 440 -2.35 16.85 -11.65
CA PHE A 440 -2.20 15.73 -10.72
C PHE A 440 -0.88 15.81 -9.94
N LYS A 441 0.26 16.06 -10.63
CA LYS A 441 1.58 16.20 -9.99
C LYS A 441 1.64 17.37 -9.02
N ARG A 442 1.08 18.54 -9.38
CA ARG A 442 1.03 19.73 -8.50
C ARG A 442 0.27 19.46 -7.20
N ARG A 443 -0.88 18.78 -7.29
CA ARG A 443 -1.73 18.48 -6.11
C ARG A 443 -1.08 17.52 -5.10
N ILE A 444 -0.09 16.74 -5.52
CA ILE A 444 0.54 15.69 -4.69
C ILE A 444 1.94 16.07 -4.22
N LEU A 445 2.37 17.32 -4.39
CA LEU A 445 3.67 17.77 -3.92
C LEU A 445 3.81 17.60 -2.41
N GLY A 446 4.91 16.98 -1.99
CA GLY A 446 5.22 16.73 -0.58
C GLY A 446 4.48 15.56 0.05
N THR A 447 3.64 14.82 -0.69
CA THR A 447 2.85 13.71 -0.12
C THR A 447 3.41 12.33 -0.46
N VAL A 448 4.31 12.20 -1.43
CA VAL A 448 4.84 10.91 -1.90
C VAL A 448 6.36 10.91 -1.84
N SER A 449 6.96 9.84 -1.30
CA SER A 449 8.38 9.51 -1.41
C SER A 449 8.53 8.24 -2.24
N TYR A 450 9.48 8.24 -3.18
CA TYR A 450 9.71 7.12 -4.08
C TYR A 450 11.16 6.63 -4.03
N VAL A 451 11.29 5.32 -3.82
CA VAL A 451 12.56 4.61 -3.83
C VAL A 451 12.35 3.30 -4.59
N LYS A 452 13.17 3.05 -5.61
CA LYS A 452 13.24 1.77 -6.33
C LYS A 452 13.76 0.65 -5.39
N ASN A 453 13.79 -0.60 -5.86
CA ASN A 453 14.42 -1.69 -5.11
C ASN A 453 15.91 -1.38 -4.89
N ILE A 454 16.37 -1.50 -3.63
CA ILE A 454 17.79 -1.40 -3.27
C ILE A 454 18.39 -2.81 -3.31
N GLY A 455 19.65 -2.92 -3.72
CA GLY A 455 20.30 -4.21 -3.83
C GLY A 455 19.79 -5.00 -5.04
N SER A 456 19.51 -4.32 -6.16
CA SER A 456 19.06 -4.95 -7.40
C SER A 456 19.99 -6.09 -7.87
N GLU A 457 21.28 -6.03 -7.50
CA GLU A 457 22.29 -7.07 -7.72
C GLU A 457 22.02 -8.39 -6.97
N TYR A 458 21.17 -8.34 -5.93
CA TYR A 458 20.68 -9.51 -5.20
C TYR A 458 19.34 -10.02 -5.72
N PHE A 459 18.68 -9.29 -6.63
CA PHE A 459 17.47 -9.77 -7.29
C PHE A 459 17.86 -10.55 -8.56
N PRO A 460 17.13 -11.63 -8.88
CA PRO A 460 17.28 -12.25 -10.19
C PRO A 460 16.73 -11.32 -11.29
N THR A 461 17.28 -11.45 -12.49
CA THR A 461 16.77 -10.73 -13.66
C THR A 461 15.44 -11.33 -14.09
N VAL A 462 14.33 -10.59 -14.00
CA VAL A 462 13.04 -11.01 -14.56
C VAL A 462 13.05 -10.71 -16.05
N LEU A 463 12.95 -11.75 -16.88
CA LEU A 463 12.90 -11.61 -18.34
C LEU A 463 11.54 -11.04 -18.78
N PRO A 464 11.45 -10.40 -19.97
CA PRO A 464 10.19 -9.88 -20.48
C PRO A 464 9.08 -10.94 -20.49
N LYS A 465 7.87 -10.53 -20.07
CA LYS A 465 6.70 -11.40 -20.03
C LYS A 465 6.37 -11.87 -21.45
N VAL A 466 6.28 -13.19 -21.66
CA VAL A 466 5.89 -13.79 -22.93
C VAL A 466 4.39 -14.11 -22.90
N ILE A 467 3.61 -13.47 -23.78
CA ILE A 467 2.20 -13.81 -23.98
C ILE A 467 2.13 -14.94 -25.00
N GLU A 468 1.84 -16.15 -24.52
CA GLU A 468 1.74 -17.36 -25.34
C GLU A 468 0.31 -17.54 -25.83
N GLN A 469 0.08 -17.32 -27.12
CA GLN A 469 -1.24 -17.47 -27.74
C GLN A 469 -1.44 -18.92 -28.20
N ILE A 470 -2.46 -19.58 -27.66
CA ILE A 470 -2.72 -21.00 -27.89
C ILE A 470 -4.10 -21.18 -28.57
N PRO A 471 -4.17 -21.73 -29.79
CA PRO A 471 -5.47 -21.98 -30.41
C PRO A 471 -6.31 -22.99 -29.64
N LEU A 472 -7.62 -22.74 -29.53
CA LEU A 472 -8.56 -23.73 -29.02
C LEU A 472 -8.65 -24.93 -29.96
N SER A 473 -8.72 -26.15 -29.40
CA SER A 473 -9.10 -27.33 -30.18
C SER A 473 -10.54 -27.22 -30.65
N ASP A 474 -10.92 -27.99 -31.68
CA ASP A 474 -12.30 -27.98 -32.18
C ASP A 474 -13.30 -28.49 -31.12
N HIS A 475 -12.89 -29.46 -30.27
CA HIS A 475 -13.71 -29.92 -29.15
C HIS A 475 -13.86 -28.85 -28.06
N GLN A 476 -12.78 -28.18 -27.64
CA GLN A 476 -12.85 -27.04 -26.72
C GLN A 476 -13.71 -25.92 -27.26
N PHE A 477 -13.55 -25.58 -28.54
CA PHE A 477 -14.32 -24.54 -29.19
C PHE A 477 -15.83 -24.80 -29.11
N SER A 478 -16.25 -26.04 -29.37
CA SER A 478 -17.67 -26.43 -29.26
C SER A 478 -18.25 -26.20 -27.86
N LYS A 479 -17.52 -26.61 -26.81
CA LYS A 479 -17.94 -26.43 -25.41
C LYS A 479 -17.85 -24.97 -24.95
N TYR A 480 -16.85 -24.24 -25.43
CA TYR A 480 -16.69 -22.81 -25.17
C TYR A 480 -17.90 -22.02 -25.66
N LEU A 481 -18.40 -22.31 -26.87
CA LEU A 481 -19.55 -21.61 -27.45
C LEU A 481 -20.81 -21.75 -26.60
N ILE A 482 -21.12 -22.97 -26.12
CA ILE A 482 -22.28 -23.24 -25.27
C ILE A 482 -22.28 -22.31 -24.05
N VAL A 483 -21.16 -22.28 -23.34
CA VAL A 483 -21.00 -21.46 -22.13
C VAL A 483 -21.00 -19.97 -22.46
N ARG A 484 -20.35 -19.58 -23.55
CA ARG A 484 -20.24 -18.17 -23.93
C ARG A 484 -21.61 -17.60 -24.32
N ASP A 485 -22.46 -18.39 -24.96
CA ASP A 485 -23.83 -17.98 -25.29
C ASP A 485 -24.67 -17.73 -24.03
N GLU A 486 -24.56 -18.59 -23.03
CA GLU A 486 -25.20 -18.37 -21.72
C GLU A 486 -24.67 -17.10 -21.03
N GLU A 487 -23.34 -16.90 -21.02
CA GLU A 487 -22.74 -15.68 -20.47
C GLU A 487 -23.17 -14.41 -21.20
N ARG A 488 -23.32 -14.44 -22.53
CA ARG A 488 -23.83 -13.30 -23.31
C ARG A 488 -25.27 -12.96 -22.94
N VAL A 489 -26.12 -13.95 -22.67
CA VAL A 489 -27.50 -13.72 -22.20
C VAL A 489 -27.48 -13.03 -20.83
N MET A 490 -26.63 -13.48 -19.91
CA MET A 490 -26.45 -12.85 -18.60
C MET A 490 -25.90 -11.42 -18.72
N GLU A 491 -24.89 -11.20 -19.56
CA GLU A 491 -24.30 -9.88 -19.82
C GLU A 491 -25.36 -8.91 -20.37
N ARG A 492 -26.19 -9.33 -21.32
CA ARG A 492 -27.26 -8.48 -21.89
C ARG A 492 -28.27 -8.04 -20.84
N ARG A 493 -28.62 -8.91 -19.89
CA ARG A 493 -29.52 -8.56 -18.76
C ARG A 493 -28.86 -7.56 -17.81
N SER A 494 -27.53 -7.63 -17.65
CA SER A 494 -26.75 -6.70 -16.80
C SER A 494 -26.38 -5.37 -17.46
N ARG A 495 -26.58 -5.23 -18.79
CA ARG A 495 -26.19 -4.04 -19.58
C ARG A 495 -27.01 -2.77 -19.32
N GLN A 496 -27.96 -2.78 -18.37
CA GLN A 496 -28.57 -1.53 -17.90
C GLN A 496 -27.54 -0.56 -17.28
N ASN A 497 -26.33 -1.04 -16.93
CA ASN A 497 -25.19 -0.20 -16.56
C ASN A 497 -24.12 -0.14 -17.67
N LYS A 498 -23.85 1.07 -18.17
CA LYS A 498 -22.90 1.39 -19.25
C LYS A 498 -21.43 1.14 -18.80
N GLY A 499 -20.79 0.03 -19.17
CA GLY A 499 -19.40 -0.26 -18.76
C GLY A 499 -18.35 -0.13 -19.90
N GLY A 500 -17.24 0.57 -19.65
CA GLY A 500 -16.02 0.62 -20.50
C GLY A 500 -14.82 -0.11 -19.87
N VAL A 501 -13.59 0.13 -20.36
CA VAL A 501 -12.35 -0.52 -19.82
C VAL A 501 -12.19 -0.29 -18.31
N MET A 502 -12.55 0.89 -17.80
CA MET A 502 -12.43 1.29 -16.39
C MET A 502 -13.62 0.89 -15.49
N ALA A 503 -14.60 0.15 -16.05
CA ALA A 503 -15.71 -0.38 -15.27
C ALA A 503 -15.21 -1.39 -14.22
N LYS A 504 -15.90 -1.44 -13.07
CA LYS A 504 -15.68 -2.48 -12.07
C LYS A 504 -16.14 -3.81 -12.68
N LYS A 505 -15.19 -4.70 -12.95
CA LYS A 505 -15.46 -6.06 -13.42
C LYS A 505 -15.30 -6.98 -12.21
N THR A 506 -16.30 -7.80 -11.96
CA THR A 506 -16.29 -8.75 -10.84
C THR A 506 -15.40 -9.93 -11.18
N SER A 507 -14.95 -10.67 -10.16
CA SER A 507 -14.20 -11.92 -10.35
C SER A 507 -14.93 -12.94 -11.25
N VAL A 508 -16.25 -12.76 -11.37
CA VAL A 508 -17.23 -13.60 -12.07
C VAL A 508 -17.33 -13.31 -13.57
N TYR A 509 -16.81 -12.17 -14.03
CA TYR A 509 -16.93 -11.76 -15.42
C TYR A 509 -16.24 -12.76 -16.38
N ARG A 510 -17.03 -13.34 -17.30
CA ARG A 510 -16.62 -14.35 -18.29
C ARG A 510 -15.88 -15.56 -17.71
N ALA A 511 -16.14 -15.91 -16.46
CA ALA A 511 -15.31 -16.89 -15.76
C ALA A 511 -15.47 -18.31 -16.31
N PHE A 512 -16.67 -18.75 -16.70
CA PHE A 512 -16.87 -20.11 -17.19
C PHE A 512 -16.29 -20.31 -18.58
N SER A 513 -16.39 -19.29 -19.44
CA SER A 513 -15.76 -19.32 -20.75
C SER A 513 -14.23 -19.23 -20.64
N ARG A 514 -13.67 -18.57 -19.61
CA ARG A 514 -12.23 -18.63 -19.26
C ARG A 514 -11.82 -20.03 -18.76
N MET A 515 -12.64 -20.66 -17.92
CA MET A 515 -12.42 -22.05 -17.50
C MET A 515 -12.43 -23.01 -18.70
N ALA A 516 -13.34 -22.82 -19.65
CA ALA A 516 -13.34 -23.57 -20.91
C ALA A 516 -12.10 -23.29 -21.78
N CYS A 517 -11.48 -22.11 -21.67
CA CYS A 517 -10.18 -21.84 -22.30
C CYS A 517 -9.05 -22.64 -21.67
N ASN A 518 -9.13 -22.96 -20.37
CA ASN A 518 -8.17 -23.81 -19.67
C ASN A 518 -8.40 -25.28 -19.97
N PHE A 519 -9.61 -25.82 -19.78
CA PHE A 519 -9.90 -27.23 -19.97
C PHE A 519 -11.39 -27.46 -20.25
N VAL A 520 -11.71 -28.48 -21.05
CA VAL A 520 -13.08 -28.98 -21.20
C VAL A 520 -13.12 -30.49 -21.02
N PHE A 521 -14.21 -30.98 -20.43
CA PHE A 521 -14.38 -32.41 -20.21
C PHE A 521 -14.66 -33.17 -21.52
N PRO A 522 -14.25 -34.44 -21.60
CA PRO A 522 -14.71 -35.40 -22.61
C PRO A 522 -16.24 -35.53 -22.63
N ASN A 523 -16.83 -35.89 -23.77
CA ASN A 523 -18.29 -35.98 -23.92
C ASN A 523 -18.95 -37.03 -23.02
N ASN A 524 -18.22 -38.07 -22.61
CA ASN A 524 -18.67 -39.13 -21.71
C ASN A 524 -18.59 -38.76 -20.23
N ILE A 525 -18.02 -37.60 -19.89
CA ILE A 525 -17.98 -37.07 -18.52
C ILE A 525 -18.84 -35.82 -18.47
N GLU A 526 -19.97 -35.92 -17.77
CA GLU A 526 -20.89 -34.80 -17.62
C GLU A 526 -20.25 -33.67 -16.82
N ARG A 527 -20.14 -32.48 -17.41
CA ARG A 527 -19.80 -31.24 -16.72
C ARG A 527 -21.10 -30.52 -16.36
N PRO A 528 -21.56 -30.53 -15.09
CA PRO A 528 -22.75 -29.80 -14.71
C PRO A 528 -22.47 -28.29 -14.73
N PHE A 529 -23.19 -27.54 -15.57
CA PHE A 529 -23.28 -26.10 -15.41
C PHE A 529 -24.46 -25.80 -14.48
N PRO A 530 -24.24 -25.19 -13.32
CA PRO A 530 -25.34 -24.88 -12.41
C PRO A 530 -26.26 -23.86 -13.06
N LYS A 531 -27.59 -24.06 -12.91
CA LYS A 531 -28.60 -23.08 -13.37
C LYS A 531 -28.39 -21.69 -12.75
N ASP A 532 -27.75 -21.62 -11.59
CA ASP A 532 -27.42 -20.39 -10.87
C ASP A 532 -25.88 -20.15 -10.91
N LEU A 533 -25.38 -19.79 -12.10
CA LEU A 533 -23.96 -19.65 -12.45
C LEU A 533 -23.14 -18.79 -11.46
N ARG A 534 -23.76 -17.81 -10.79
CA ARG A 534 -23.04 -16.92 -9.85
C ARG A 534 -22.58 -17.61 -8.56
N LYS A 535 -23.29 -18.62 -8.08
CA LYS A 535 -23.00 -19.26 -6.76
C LYS A 535 -21.92 -20.33 -6.84
N ALA A 536 -21.90 -21.12 -7.91
CA ALA A 536 -20.85 -22.11 -8.12
C ALA A 536 -19.48 -21.47 -8.31
N LEU A 537 -19.44 -20.32 -8.99
CA LEU A 537 -18.21 -19.60 -9.22
C LEU A 537 -17.60 -18.98 -7.96
N LYS A 538 -18.41 -18.70 -6.92
CA LYS A 538 -17.91 -18.30 -5.58
C LYS A 538 -17.06 -19.39 -4.93
N MET A 539 -17.22 -20.66 -5.31
CA MET A 539 -16.49 -21.80 -4.74
C MET A 539 -15.23 -22.15 -5.54
N GLU A 540 -15.17 -21.76 -6.82
CA GLU A 540 -14.05 -22.07 -7.72
C GLU A 540 -12.95 -21.00 -7.70
N ILE A 541 -13.31 -19.77 -7.36
CA ILE A 541 -12.40 -18.63 -7.23
C ILE A 541 -11.99 -18.47 -5.77
N ASP A 542 -10.68 -18.47 -5.53
CA ASP A 542 -10.08 -18.21 -4.23
C ASP A 542 -10.20 -16.70 -3.90
N ARG A 543 -11.15 -16.32 -3.03
CA ARG A 543 -11.44 -14.90 -2.71
C ARG A 543 -10.60 -14.41 -1.52
N GLU A 544 -10.02 -13.22 -1.64
CA GLU A 544 -9.58 -12.44 -0.48
C GLU A 544 -10.76 -11.68 0.16
N GLU A 545 -10.67 -11.43 1.47
CA GLU A 545 -11.62 -10.60 2.25
C GLU A 545 -11.82 -9.17 1.68
N SER A 546 -10.99 -8.72 0.73
CA SER A 546 -11.08 -7.42 0.06
C SER A 546 -12.07 -7.38 -1.11
N ASP A 547 -12.45 -8.56 -1.63
CA ASP A 547 -13.44 -8.79 -2.69
C ASP A 547 -14.85 -9.03 -2.13
N GLU A 548 -15.08 -8.77 -0.83
CA GLU A 548 -16.41 -8.62 -0.26
C GLU A 548 -17.11 -7.44 -0.95
N GLU A 549 -17.75 -7.72 -2.08
CA GLU A 549 -18.94 -7.00 -2.52
C GLU A 549 -19.85 -6.88 -1.29
N SER A 550 -20.15 -5.64 -0.90
CA SER A 550 -21.29 -5.35 -0.07
C SER A 550 -22.44 -6.20 -0.57
N ASP A 551 -23.06 -6.98 0.32
CA ASP A 551 -24.41 -7.46 0.10
C ASP A 551 -25.21 -6.27 -0.43
N ASP A 552 -25.51 -6.24 -1.73
CA ASP A 552 -26.40 -5.24 -2.29
C ASP A 552 -27.70 -5.41 -1.51
N GLU A 553 -28.03 -4.41 -0.68
CA GLU A 553 -29.26 -4.36 0.10
C GLU A 553 -30.50 -4.35 -0.83
N ASP A 554 -30.30 -4.16 -2.14
CA ASP A 554 -31.34 -4.20 -3.16
C ASP A 554 -31.93 -5.61 -3.40
N ASP A 555 -31.22 -6.69 -3.09
CA ASP A 555 -31.74 -8.07 -3.27
C ASP A 555 -32.65 -8.52 -2.10
N LYS A 556 -32.77 -7.73 -1.03
CA LYS A 556 -33.72 -8.01 0.07
C LYS A 556 -35.13 -7.52 -0.22
N ASN A 557 -35.32 -6.62 -1.19
CA ASN A 557 -36.62 -6.03 -1.46
C ASN A 557 -37.52 -6.85 -2.40
N GLU A 558 -36.98 -7.84 -3.13
CA GLU A 558 -37.83 -8.83 -3.83
C GLU A 558 -38.09 -10.09 -2.98
N ALA A 559 -37.27 -10.37 -1.97
CA ALA A 559 -37.46 -11.51 -1.06
C ALA A 559 -38.46 -11.25 0.10
N ALA A 560 -39.02 -10.04 0.21
CA ALA A 560 -39.95 -9.66 1.28
C ALA A 560 -41.42 -10.03 1.03
N LYS A 561 -41.71 -10.89 0.04
CA LYS A 561 -43.03 -11.51 -0.14
C LYS A 561 -42.90 -13.02 -0.37
N GLY A 562 -42.56 -13.74 0.70
CA GLY A 562 -42.63 -15.19 0.74
C GLY A 562 -42.05 -15.73 2.03
N ASN A 563 -42.90 -16.26 2.91
CA ASN A 563 -42.47 -17.17 3.97
C ASN A 563 -41.70 -18.31 3.31
N ASP A 564 -40.47 -18.65 3.74
CA ASP A 564 -40.10 -20.08 3.81
C ASP A 564 -38.79 -20.40 4.53
N LYS A 565 -38.89 -21.29 5.53
CA LYS A 565 -37.77 -22.13 6.01
C LYS A 565 -37.41 -23.21 4.97
N HIS A 566 -38.32 -23.53 4.05
CA HIS A 566 -38.10 -24.47 2.94
C HIS A 566 -36.98 -24.00 1.98
N ASP A 567 -36.94 -22.70 1.69
CA ASP A 567 -36.06 -22.11 0.70
C ASP A 567 -34.57 -22.10 1.13
N LYS A 568 -34.29 -22.19 2.44
CA LYS A 568 -32.91 -22.38 2.97
C LYS A 568 -32.45 -23.85 2.91
N ILE A 569 -33.36 -24.80 3.08
CA ILE A 569 -33.06 -26.24 3.07
C ILE A 569 -32.73 -26.69 1.64
N ASP A 570 -33.48 -26.23 0.64
CA ASP A 570 -33.20 -26.52 -0.78
C ASP A 570 -31.87 -25.92 -1.26
N LYS A 571 -31.48 -24.75 -0.73
CA LYS A 571 -30.19 -24.09 -1.02
C LYS A 571 -28.98 -24.88 -0.50
N VAL A 572 -29.07 -25.50 0.67
CA VAL A 572 -27.99 -26.34 1.22
C VAL A 572 -27.86 -27.66 0.46
N LYS A 573 -29.00 -28.22 0.02
CA LYS A 573 -29.05 -29.46 -0.76
C LYS A 573 -28.39 -29.29 -2.14
N LEU A 574 -28.78 -28.25 -2.90
CA LEU A 574 -28.17 -27.89 -4.19
C LEU A 574 -26.64 -27.73 -4.14
N LYS A 575 -26.10 -27.19 -3.04
CA LYS A 575 -24.66 -27.05 -2.83
C LYS A 575 -23.96 -28.40 -2.67
N LYS A 576 -24.54 -29.30 -1.87
CA LYS A 576 -23.98 -30.64 -1.67
C LYS A 576 -24.01 -31.45 -2.97
N ASP A 577 -25.12 -31.40 -3.69
CA ASP A 577 -25.29 -32.13 -4.96
C ASP A 577 -24.25 -31.66 -6.00
N TYR A 578 -23.97 -30.35 -6.08
CA TYR A 578 -22.94 -29.81 -6.99
C TYR A 578 -21.53 -30.24 -6.62
N GLU A 579 -21.16 -30.19 -5.34
CA GLU A 579 -19.86 -30.66 -4.85
C GLU A 579 -19.67 -32.15 -5.12
N GLU A 580 -20.72 -32.97 -5.01
CA GLU A 580 -20.69 -34.39 -5.34
C GLU A 580 -20.49 -34.66 -6.84
N ILE A 581 -21.14 -33.90 -7.73
CA ILE A 581 -20.95 -34.09 -9.17
C ILE A 581 -19.53 -33.68 -9.59
N ILE A 582 -18.98 -32.58 -9.03
CA ILE A 582 -17.58 -32.21 -9.28
C ILE A 582 -16.64 -33.34 -8.85
N LYS A 583 -16.81 -33.87 -7.63
CA LYS A 583 -15.98 -34.97 -7.12
C LYS A 583 -16.08 -36.19 -8.03
N THR A 584 -17.28 -36.55 -8.46
CA THR A 584 -17.52 -37.67 -9.38
C THR A 584 -16.83 -37.46 -10.73
N SER A 585 -16.89 -36.26 -11.29
CA SER A 585 -16.30 -35.92 -12.59
C SER A 585 -14.77 -35.93 -12.55
N ILE A 586 -14.19 -35.38 -11.48
CA ILE A 586 -12.74 -35.42 -11.23
C ILE A 586 -12.27 -36.86 -11.01
N LYS A 587 -13.05 -37.66 -10.27
CA LYS A 587 -12.75 -39.08 -10.06
C LYS A 587 -12.73 -39.85 -11.39
N LYS A 588 -13.74 -39.66 -12.26
CA LYS A 588 -13.76 -40.28 -13.59
C LYS A 588 -12.54 -39.92 -14.45
N LEU A 589 -12.02 -38.68 -14.35
CA LEU A 589 -10.78 -38.29 -15.02
C LEU A 589 -9.55 -38.96 -14.40
N ALA A 590 -9.50 -39.10 -13.08
CA ALA A 590 -8.40 -39.76 -12.39
C ALA A 590 -8.37 -41.28 -12.66
N ASP A 591 -9.54 -41.90 -12.80
CA ASP A 591 -9.70 -43.34 -13.07
C ASP A 591 -9.25 -43.73 -14.50
N ASP A 592 -9.25 -42.79 -15.46
CA ASP A 592 -8.71 -42.98 -16.82
C ASP A 592 -7.68 -41.88 -17.19
N PRO A 593 -6.41 -42.04 -16.76
CA PRO A 593 -5.34 -41.08 -17.04
C PRO A 593 -5.07 -40.87 -18.53
N SER A 594 -5.47 -41.80 -19.42
CA SER A 594 -5.25 -41.69 -20.86
C SER A 594 -5.98 -40.50 -21.47
N LEU A 595 -7.12 -40.10 -20.89
CA LEU A 595 -7.89 -38.91 -21.24
C LEU A 595 -7.07 -37.62 -21.05
N LEU A 596 -6.12 -37.64 -20.12
CA LEU A 596 -5.24 -36.52 -19.80
C LEU A 596 -3.82 -36.70 -20.35
N SER A 597 -3.61 -37.63 -21.29
CA SER A 597 -2.33 -37.75 -22.00
C SER A 597 -2.00 -36.44 -22.72
N ILE A 598 -0.71 -36.13 -22.87
CA ILE A 598 -0.25 -34.89 -23.53
C ILE A 598 -0.87 -34.75 -24.92
N GLU A 599 -1.05 -35.84 -25.65
CA GLU A 599 -1.65 -35.82 -26.99
C GLU A 599 -3.15 -35.50 -26.96
N ASN A 600 -3.92 -36.13 -26.07
CA ASN A 600 -5.35 -35.83 -25.91
C ASN A 600 -5.58 -34.41 -25.38
N LEU A 601 -4.73 -33.93 -24.47
CA LEU A 601 -4.74 -32.54 -24.05
C LEU A 601 -4.48 -31.63 -25.26
N ARG A 602 -3.40 -31.87 -26.01
CA ARG A 602 -3.00 -31.05 -27.17
C ARG A 602 -4.10 -30.95 -28.23
N THR A 603 -4.76 -32.05 -28.54
CA THR A 603 -5.65 -32.15 -29.70
C THR A 603 -7.12 -31.97 -29.36
N LEU A 604 -7.55 -32.32 -28.15
CA LEU A 604 -8.97 -32.40 -27.78
C LEU A 604 -9.34 -31.50 -26.60
N TYR A 605 -8.68 -31.63 -25.45
CA TYR A 605 -9.25 -31.13 -24.19
C TYR A 605 -8.60 -29.87 -23.62
N SER A 606 -7.29 -29.71 -23.82
CA SER A 606 -6.53 -28.53 -23.36
C SER A 606 -5.15 -28.42 -24.02
N PRO A 607 -5.05 -27.79 -25.21
CA PRO A 607 -3.79 -27.45 -25.83
C PRO A 607 -2.92 -26.58 -24.92
N LYS A 608 -3.57 -25.80 -24.05
CA LYS A 608 -2.93 -24.98 -23.04
C LYS A 608 -2.20 -25.80 -21.96
N PHE A 609 -2.86 -26.77 -21.34
CA PHE A 609 -2.22 -27.61 -20.31
C PHE A 609 -1.11 -28.47 -20.91
N ALA A 610 -1.31 -28.98 -22.13
CA ALA A 610 -0.23 -29.64 -22.87
C ALA A 610 1.00 -28.74 -23.00
N LYS A 611 0.81 -27.46 -23.37
CA LYS A 611 1.90 -26.51 -23.49
C LYS A 611 2.57 -26.15 -22.16
N ILE A 612 1.79 -26.05 -21.07
CA ILE A 612 2.31 -25.82 -19.71
C ILE A 612 3.21 -27.00 -19.30
N ILE A 613 2.76 -28.24 -19.47
CA ILE A 613 3.54 -29.45 -19.16
C ILE A 613 4.79 -29.53 -20.06
N GLU A 614 4.61 -29.26 -21.35
CA GLU A 614 5.61 -28.77 -22.33
C GLU A 614 6.78 -28.03 -21.68
N ARG A 615 6.40 -26.87 -21.15
CA ARG A 615 7.32 -25.88 -20.61
C ARG A 615 7.96 -26.35 -19.31
N VAL A 616 7.21 -26.99 -18.41
CA VAL A 616 7.77 -27.52 -17.16
C VAL A 616 8.87 -28.55 -17.47
N ASN A 617 8.62 -29.46 -18.42
CA ASN A 617 9.59 -30.46 -18.84
C ASN A 617 10.83 -29.85 -19.49
N SER A 618 10.67 -28.82 -20.31
CA SER A 618 11.79 -28.16 -21.00
C SER A 618 12.58 -27.18 -20.13
N THR A 619 12.05 -26.76 -18.98
CA THR A 619 12.69 -25.73 -18.15
C THR A 619 13.80 -26.36 -17.31
N GLU A 620 15.00 -25.80 -17.40
CA GLU A 620 16.08 -26.09 -16.46
C GLU A 620 15.90 -25.23 -15.19
N GLY A 621 15.60 -25.88 -14.07
CA GLY A 621 15.28 -25.22 -12.80
C GLY A 621 13.84 -25.38 -12.33
N LYS A 622 13.50 -24.74 -11.22
CA LYS A 622 12.20 -24.87 -10.57
C LYS A 622 11.12 -23.99 -11.21
N CYS A 623 9.88 -24.45 -11.17
CA CYS A 623 8.72 -23.80 -11.81
C CYS A 623 7.65 -23.41 -10.79
N LEU A 624 7.14 -22.19 -10.87
CA LEU A 624 5.93 -21.75 -10.20
C LEU A 624 4.76 -21.75 -11.18
N ILE A 625 3.67 -22.43 -10.85
CA ILE A 625 2.42 -22.40 -11.62
C ILE A 625 1.37 -21.64 -10.83
N TYR A 626 0.71 -20.69 -11.50
CA TYR A 626 -0.40 -19.92 -10.95
C TYR A 626 -1.67 -20.09 -11.79
N SER A 627 -2.79 -20.25 -11.09
CA SER A 627 -4.16 -20.25 -11.63
C SER A 627 -5.08 -19.56 -10.62
N GLN A 628 -6.01 -18.74 -11.09
CA GLN A 628 -7.08 -18.19 -10.25
C GLN A 628 -8.10 -19.25 -9.85
N PHE A 629 -8.26 -20.30 -10.68
CA PHE A 629 -9.20 -21.38 -10.44
C PHE A 629 -8.53 -22.49 -9.61
N ARG A 630 -9.11 -22.81 -8.44
CA ARG A 630 -8.55 -23.81 -7.51
C ARG A 630 -8.90 -25.24 -7.88
N THR A 631 -10.17 -25.48 -8.21
CA THR A 631 -10.74 -26.83 -8.28
C THR A 631 -10.71 -27.39 -9.71
N VAL A 632 -11.75 -27.19 -10.51
CA VAL A 632 -12.03 -28.05 -11.66
C VAL A 632 -11.13 -27.69 -12.85
N GLU A 633 -11.46 -26.69 -13.66
CA GLU A 633 -10.66 -26.32 -14.85
C GLU A 633 -9.45 -25.43 -14.53
N GLY A 634 -8.92 -25.55 -13.31
CA GLY A 634 -7.74 -24.85 -12.80
C GLY A 634 -6.68 -25.81 -12.30
N LEU A 635 -6.18 -25.59 -11.08
CA LEU A 635 -5.12 -26.42 -10.51
C LEU A 635 -5.51 -27.89 -10.32
N GLY A 636 -6.78 -28.23 -10.06
CA GLY A 636 -7.18 -29.61 -9.80
C GLY A 636 -7.08 -30.51 -11.03
N VAL A 637 -7.56 -30.10 -12.22
CA VAL A 637 -7.34 -30.89 -13.45
C VAL A 637 -5.89 -30.79 -13.93
N LEU A 638 -5.23 -29.63 -13.78
CA LEU A 638 -3.81 -29.50 -14.15
C LEU A 638 -2.90 -30.44 -13.32
N ARG A 639 -3.21 -30.63 -12.03
CA ARG A 639 -2.61 -31.64 -11.16
C ARG A 639 -2.75 -33.05 -11.76
N LEU A 640 -3.97 -33.44 -12.15
CA LEU A 640 -4.20 -34.75 -12.76
C LEU A 640 -3.46 -34.91 -14.09
N ALA A 641 -3.38 -33.84 -14.88
CA ALA A 641 -2.62 -33.82 -16.13
C ALA A 641 -1.11 -34.00 -15.91
N LEU A 642 -0.53 -33.40 -14.87
CA LEU A 642 0.86 -33.64 -14.48
C LEU A 642 1.07 -35.10 -14.05
N ILE A 643 0.16 -35.66 -13.26
CA ILE A 643 0.22 -37.07 -12.85
C ILE A 643 0.19 -37.99 -14.07
N SER A 644 -0.71 -37.75 -15.03
CA SER A 644 -0.75 -38.49 -16.31
C SER A 644 0.54 -38.34 -17.13
N ALA A 645 1.22 -37.18 -17.03
CA ALA A 645 2.54 -36.95 -17.64
C ALA A 645 3.71 -37.58 -16.85
N GLY A 646 3.43 -38.35 -15.80
CA GLY A 646 4.43 -39.09 -15.01
C GLY A 646 5.01 -38.31 -13.83
N TYR A 647 4.32 -37.27 -13.35
CA TYR A 647 4.70 -36.58 -12.12
C TYR A 647 4.07 -37.21 -10.87
N LYS A 648 4.69 -37.00 -9.71
CA LYS A 648 4.16 -37.41 -8.41
C LYS A 648 3.91 -36.18 -7.53
N GLU A 649 2.76 -36.15 -6.87
CA GLU A 649 2.47 -35.11 -5.90
C GLU A 649 3.04 -35.43 -4.53
N VAL A 650 3.43 -34.39 -3.80
CA VAL A 650 3.92 -34.49 -2.43
C VAL A 650 2.81 -34.09 -1.45
N HIS A 651 2.47 -35.01 -0.56
CA HIS A 651 1.57 -34.77 0.56
C HIS A 651 2.32 -34.92 1.89
N ILE A 652 1.88 -34.16 2.89
CA ILE A 652 2.45 -34.21 4.25
C ILE A 652 1.34 -34.33 5.29
N GLU A 653 1.67 -34.97 6.41
CA GLU A 653 0.80 -35.10 7.58
C GLU A 653 1.58 -34.83 8.88
N LYS A 654 0.83 -34.54 9.96
CA LYS A 654 1.43 -34.28 11.28
C LYS A 654 1.65 -35.61 11.99
N LYS A 655 2.87 -35.84 12.48
CA LYS A 655 3.20 -37.06 13.22
C LYS A 655 3.09 -36.87 14.73
N SER A 656 3.78 -35.87 15.29
CA SER A 656 3.82 -35.62 16.74
C SER A 656 4.26 -34.17 17.06
N LYS A 657 4.17 -33.80 18.35
CA LYS A 657 4.64 -32.51 18.87
C LYS A 657 5.80 -32.77 19.84
N GLU A 658 7.02 -32.37 19.48
CA GLU A 658 8.21 -32.45 20.33
C GLU A 658 8.75 -31.04 20.62
N ASN A 659 9.08 -30.72 21.87
CA ASN A 659 9.71 -29.45 22.28
C ASN A 659 9.05 -28.19 21.68
N ASP A 660 7.72 -28.12 21.73
CA ASP A 660 6.89 -27.04 21.18
C ASP A 660 6.95 -26.84 19.65
N SER A 661 7.64 -27.72 18.92
CA SER A 661 7.69 -27.75 17.45
C SER A 661 6.92 -28.95 16.90
N VAL A 662 6.17 -28.74 15.81
CA VAL A 662 5.41 -29.81 15.14
C VAL A 662 6.30 -30.49 14.10
N ILE A 663 6.41 -31.81 14.17
CA ILE A 663 7.13 -32.64 13.21
C ILE A 663 6.15 -33.23 12.20
N TRP A 664 6.56 -33.23 10.93
CA TRP A 664 5.77 -33.67 9.79
C TRP A 664 6.48 -34.82 9.06
N ASN A 665 5.72 -35.66 8.39
CA ASN A 665 6.23 -36.71 7.50
C ASN A 665 5.64 -36.56 6.10
N ILE A 666 6.38 -37.04 5.10
CA ILE A 666 5.87 -37.20 3.74
C ILE A 666 4.99 -38.45 3.71
N VAL A 667 3.76 -38.31 3.23
CA VAL A 667 2.83 -39.44 3.05
C VAL A 667 3.38 -40.33 1.93
N ASP A 668 3.43 -41.64 2.18
CA ASP A 668 4.00 -42.65 1.27
C ASP A 668 5.44 -42.31 0.81
N GLU A 669 6.28 -41.86 1.74
CA GLU A 669 7.64 -41.34 1.45
C GLU A 669 8.47 -42.25 0.53
N GLU A 670 8.47 -43.56 0.75
CA GLU A 670 9.25 -44.50 -0.07
C GLU A 670 8.82 -44.49 -1.54
N GLU A 671 7.52 -44.35 -1.81
CA GLU A 671 6.99 -44.29 -3.17
C GLU A 671 7.21 -42.89 -3.77
N VAL A 672 6.97 -41.84 -2.97
CA VAL A 672 7.11 -40.46 -3.42
C VAL A 672 8.56 -40.14 -3.75
N LEU A 673 9.52 -40.57 -2.94
CA LEU A 673 10.96 -40.32 -3.11
C LEU A 673 11.68 -41.35 -4.00
N ASP A 674 10.94 -42.24 -4.68
CA ASP A 674 11.50 -43.15 -5.69
C ASP A 674 12.22 -42.34 -6.79
N ALA A 675 13.44 -42.76 -7.15
CA ALA A 675 14.30 -42.09 -8.13
C ALA A 675 13.65 -41.88 -9.51
N LYS A 676 12.65 -42.69 -9.88
CA LYS A 676 11.89 -42.49 -11.14
C LYS A 676 11.14 -41.15 -11.19
N TYR A 677 10.88 -40.55 -10.03
CA TYR A 677 10.23 -39.25 -9.89
C TYR A 677 11.21 -38.10 -9.68
N ASP A 678 12.53 -38.32 -9.76
CA ASP A 678 13.51 -37.24 -9.71
C ASP A 678 13.27 -36.23 -10.86
N GLY A 679 13.21 -34.96 -10.50
CA GLY A 679 12.81 -33.88 -11.42
C GLY A 679 11.32 -33.86 -11.79
N LYS A 680 10.50 -34.76 -11.25
CA LYS A 680 9.08 -34.95 -11.60
C LYS A 680 8.15 -34.95 -10.38
N ARG A 681 8.52 -34.25 -9.30
CA ARG A 681 7.62 -34.04 -8.15
C ARG A 681 7.05 -32.64 -8.13
N PHE A 682 5.81 -32.50 -7.70
CA PHE A 682 5.18 -31.19 -7.55
C PHE A 682 4.45 -31.06 -6.21
N ILE A 683 4.29 -29.80 -5.79
CA ILE A 683 3.64 -29.41 -4.56
C ILE A 683 2.49 -28.47 -4.90
N VAL A 684 1.34 -28.67 -4.25
CA VAL A 684 0.20 -27.76 -4.31
C VAL A 684 0.09 -27.02 -2.98
N PHE A 685 -0.03 -25.69 -3.04
CA PHE A 685 -0.19 -24.85 -1.85
C PHE A 685 -1.47 -25.22 -1.07
N ASP A 686 -1.35 -25.34 0.24
CA ASP A 686 -2.46 -25.69 1.14
C ASP A 686 -3.05 -24.43 1.79
N THR A 687 -4.35 -24.49 2.12
CA THR A 687 -5.03 -23.41 2.84
C THR A 687 -4.71 -23.39 4.34
N ASP A 688 -4.27 -24.52 4.90
CA ASP A 688 -3.73 -24.58 6.25
C ASP A 688 -2.34 -23.89 6.28
N ARG A 689 -2.22 -22.81 7.05
CA ARG A 689 -0.99 -22.00 7.12
C ARG A 689 0.22 -22.77 7.65
N GLU A 690 0.04 -23.67 8.61
CA GLU A 690 1.16 -24.45 9.14
C GLU A 690 1.64 -25.43 8.07
N LYS A 691 0.71 -26.15 7.44
CA LYS A 691 1.02 -27.10 6.37
C LYS A 691 1.64 -26.39 5.16
N ALA A 692 1.11 -25.25 4.77
CA ALA A 692 1.63 -24.43 3.68
C ALA A 692 3.08 -23.96 3.91
N ASN A 693 3.42 -23.60 5.15
CA ASN A 693 4.79 -23.22 5.50
C ASN A 693 5.77 -24.39 5.36
N ILE A 694 5.36 -25.60 5.77
CA ILE A 694 6.20 -26.80 5.62
C ILE A 694 6.37 -27.19 4.14
N LEU A 695 5.29 -27.15 3.35
CA LEU A 695 5.35 -27.38 1.91
C LEU A 695 6.26 -26.36 1.19
N LEU A 696 6.23 -25.09 1.61
CA LEU A 696 7.13 -24.06 1.14
C LEU A 696 8.60 -24.35 1.48
N GLN A 697 8.87 -24.81 2.71
CA GLN A 697 10.21 -25.20 3.16
C GLN A 697 10.75 -26.37 2.35
N LEU A 698 9.94 -27.43 2.14
CA LEU A 698 10.28 -28.56 1.28
C LEU A 698 10.70 -28.10 -0.12
N TYR A 699 9.88 -27.26 -0.77
CA TYR A 699 10.19 -26.73 -2.09
C TYR A 699 11.48 -25.88 -2.12
N ASN A 700 11.76 -25.16 -1.04
CA ASN A 700 12.98 -24.38 -0.88
C ASN A 700 14.21 -25.21 -0.48
N GLY A 701 14.06 -26.53 -0.28
CA GLY A 701 15.15 -27.43 0.13
C GLY A 701 15.51 -27.32 1.62
N ILE A 702 14.55 -26.96 2.48
CA ILE A 702 14.73 -26.83 3.94
C ILE A 702 13.88 -27.92 4.62
N TYR A 703 14.53 -28.78 5.41
CA TYR A 703 13.91 -30.03 5.92
C TYR A 703 13.86 -30.15 7.45
N ASN A 704 14.17 -29.08 8.19
CA ASN A 704 14.32 -29.11 9.66
C ASN A 704 13.11 -29.68 10.44
N ASN A 705 11.92 -29.62 9.86
CA ASN A 705 10.66 -30.03 10.48
C ASN A 705 10.04 -31.27 9.81
N ILE A 706 10.81 -31.94 8.96
CA ILE A 706 10.42 -33.16 8.26
C ILE A 706 11.23 -34.32 8.83
N GLU A 707 10.55 -35.36 9.28
CA GLU A 707 11.19 -36.62 9.62
C GLU A 707 11.33 -37.46 8.35
N GLU A 708 12.56 -37.92 8.10
CA GLU A 708 12.87 -38.82 6.98
C GLU A 708 12.68 -40.27 7.44
N ALA A 709 11.93 -41.05 6.66
CA ALA A 709 11.81 -42.50 6.87
C ALA A 709 13.17 -43.21 6.75
N ARG A 710 14.06 -42.68 5.90
CA ARG A 710 15.46 -43.13 5.76
C ARG A 710 16.38 -41.91 5.75
N PRO A 711 17.34 -41.78 6.68
CA PRO A 711 18.25 -40.65 6.72
C PRO A 711 18.99 -40.44 5.39
N GLY A 712 18.95 -39.22 4.86
CA GLY A 712 19.56 -38.83 3.59
C GLY A 712 18.67 -39.07 2.36
N SER A 713 17.38 -39.39 2.54
CA SER A 713 16.42 -39.52 1.43
C SER A 713 16.14 -38.18 0.77
N LEU A 714 16.21 -37.08 1.53
CA LEU A 714 15.99 -35.72 1.05
C LEU A 714 17.28 -35.03 0.63
N LYS A 715 17.46 -34.87 -0.68
CA LYS A 715 18.62 -34.18 -1.29
C LYS A 715 18.36 -32.67 -1.46
N ALA A 716 19.40 -31.93 -1.84
CA ALA A 716 19.26 -30.51 -2.19
C ALA A 716 18.24 -30.30 -3.34
N ASN A 717 17.49 -29.20 -3.29
CA ASN A 717 16.48 -28.86 -4.31
C ASN A 717 16.78 -27.52 -5.00
N LEU A 718 17.95 -27.45 -5.65
CA LEU A 718 18.44 -26.23 -6.27
C LEU A 718 17.74 -25.96 -7.61
N ARG A 719 17.70 -26.96 -8.50
CA ARG A 719 17.11 -26.88 -9.84
C ARG A 719 15.82 -27.71 -9.99
N GLY A 720 15.30 -28.21 -8.89
CA GLY A 720 14.04 -28.96 -8.87
C GLY A 720 14.23 -30.47 -8.94
N GLU A 721 15.42 -30.96 -8.57
CA GLU A 721 15.81 -32.36 -8.55
C GLU A 721 14.88 -33.17 -7.63
N MET A 722 14.53 -32.60 -6.48
CA MET A 722 13.56 -33.20 -5.56
C MET A 722 12.15 -32.74 -5.91
N PHE A 723 11.91 -31.43 -5.92
CA PHE A 723 10.60 -30.82 -6.10
C PHE A 723 10.65 -29.77 -7.22
N LYS A 724 10.12 -30.13 -8.38
CA LYS A 724 10.22 -29.37 -9.62
C LYS A 724 9.26 -28.20 -9.68
N THR A 725 8.03 -28.41 -9.22
CA THR A 725 6.92 -27.48 -9.45
C THR A 725 6.19 -27.13 -8.17
N PHE A 726 5.87 -25.86 -7.98
CA PHE A 726 5.01 -25.37 -6.90
C PHE A 726 3.77 -24.70 -7.51
N MET A 727 2.57 -25.13 -7.11
CA MET A 727 1.30 -24.64 -7.65
C MET A 727 0.59 -23.77 -6.60
N ILE A 728 0.21 -22.55 -6.99
CA ILE A 728 -0.49 -21.60 -6.11
C ILE A 728 -1.75 -21.03 -6.76
N THR A 729 -2.71 -20.68 -5.91
CA THR A 729 -3.85 -19.82 -6.26
C THR A 729 -3.64 -18.41 -5.71
N GLN A 730 -4.71 -17.59 -5.70
CA GLN A 730 -4.65 -16.26 -5.11
C GLN A 730 -4.21 -16.26 -3.64
N SER A 731 -4.68 -17.19 -2.80
CA SER A 731 -4.25 -17.28 -1.39
C SER A 731 -2.74 -17.54 -1.22
N GLY A 732 -2.10 -18.22 -2.17
CA GLY A 732 -0.66 -18.42 -2.21
C GLY A 732 0.11 -17.25 -2.86
N ALA A 733 -0.59 -16.28 -3.44
CA ALA A 733 0.02 -15.10 -4.06
C ALA A 733 0.43 -14.03 -3.03
N GLU A 734 0.17 -14.23 -1.73
CA GLU A 734 0.59 -13.37 -0.63
C GLU A 734 1.55 -14.09 0.34
N GLY A 735 2.49 -13.35 0.93
CA GLY A 735 3.27 -13.82 2.10
C GLY A 735 4.33 -14.92 1.89
N ILE A 736 4.42 -15.61 0.76
CA ILE A 736 5.39 -16.72 0.56
C ILE A 736 6.70 -16.29 -0.14
N SER A 737 7.83 -16.92 0.16
CA SER A 737 9.12 -16.65 -0.51
C SER A 737 9.69 -17.92 -1.12
N LEU A 738 9.78 -17.99 -2.45
CA LEU A 738 10.31 -19.15 -3.16
C LEU A 738 11.77 -18.90 -3.55
N LYS A 739 12.64 -19.90 -3.38
CA LYS A 739 14.05 -19.86 -3.76
C LYS A 739 14.29 -20.53 -5.11
N ASN A 740 15.25 -20.03 -5.88
CA ASN A 740 15.80 -20.64 -7.10
C ASN A 740 14.73 -21.01 -8.15
N VAL A 741 13.67 -20.21 -8.26
CA VAL A 741 12.58 -20.41 -9.23
C VAL A 741 12.94 -19.75 -10.55
N ARG A 742 13.16 -20.56 -11.58
CA ARG A 742 13.62 -20.13 -12.91
C ARG A 742 12.47 -19.81 -13.87
N CYS A 743 11.26 -20.30 -13.58
CA CYS A 743 10.11 -20.12 -14.47
C CYS A 743 8.81 -19.87 -13.70
N VAL A 744 8.02 -18.90 -14.16
CA VAL A 744 6.67 -18.58 -13.66
C VAL A 744 5.67 -18.76 -14.80
N LEU A 745 4.66 -19.62 -14.57
CA LEU A 745 3.66 -20.02 -15.55
C LEU A 745 2.27 -19.55 -15.08
N ILE A 746 1.71 -18.57 -15.79
CA ILE A 746 0.39 -18.00 -15.52
C ILE A 746 -0.64 -18.66 -16.45
N THR A 747 -1.51 -19.49 -15.88
CA THR A 747 -2.43 -20.36 -16.63
C THR A 747 -3.50 -19.57 -17.39
N GLU A 748 -3.95 -18.44 -16.86
CA GLU A 748 -4.87 -17.54 -17.54
C GLU A 748 -4.62 -16.08 -17.16
N PRO A 749 -4.90 -15.14 -18.06
CA PRO A 749 -4.76 -13.72 -17.76
C PRO A 749 -5.75 -13.26 -16.69
N PHE A 750 -5.41 -12.15 -16.05
CA PHE A 750 -6.28 -11.42 -15.14
C PHE A 750 -6.37 -9.96 -15.59
N TRP A 751 -7.52 -9.32 -15.44
CA TRP A 751 -7.70 -7.91 -15.83
C TRP A 751 -6.86 -6.94 -15.00
N ASN A 752 -6.26 -7.40 -13.90
CA ASN A 752 -5.38 -6.62 -13.05
C ASN A 752 -3.96 -7.21 -13.11
N SER A 753 -3.05 -6.50 -13.79
CA SER A 753 -1.65 -6.88 -13.93
C SER A 753 -0.89 -6.92 -12.60
N VAL A 754 -1.28 -6.08 -11.63
CA VAL A 754 -0.63 -5.98 -10.31
C VAL A 754 -0.68 -7.31 -9.56
N ARG A 755 -1.79 -8.06 -9.69
CA ARG A 755 -1.94 -9.38 -9.07
C ARG A 755 -0.95 -10.39 -9.66
N ILE A 756 -0.72 -10.34 -10.98
CA ILE A 756 0.27 -11.18 -11.65
C ILE A 756 1.70 -10.76 -11.25
N ASP A 757 1.96 -9.47 -11.10
CA ASP A 757 3.26 -8.96 -10.65
C ASP A 757 3.58 -9.40 -9.21
N GLN A 758 2.57 -9.48 -8.33
CA GLN A 758 2.75 -10.03 -6.98
C GLN A 758 3.14 -11.52 -7.00
N VAL A 759 2.55 -12.31 -7.90
CA VAL A 759 2.92 -13.72 -8.11
C VAL A 759 4.37 -13.85 -8.58
N ILE A 760 4.77 -13.07 -9.59
CA ILE A 760 6.15 -13.02 -10.08
C ILE A 760 7.11 -12.62 -8.94
N GLY A 761 6.71 -11.65 -8.12
CA GLY A 761 7.44 -11.22 -6.92
C GLY A 761 7.53 -12.27 -5.80
N ARG A 762 6.88 -13.44 -5.91
CA ARG A 762 7.11 -14.60 -5.01
C ARG A 762 8.31 -15.45 -5.47
N ALA A 763 8.60 -15.47 -6.77
CA ALA A 763 9.76 -16.13 -7.36
C ALA A 763 11.00 -15.22 -7.40
N ALA A 764 10.81 -13.95 -7.78
CA ALA A 764 11.89 -12.98 -7.99
C ALA A 764 12.03 -12.02 -6.79
N ARG A 765 12.77 -12.44 -5.76
CA ARG A 765 13.04 -11.62 -4.56
C ARG A 765 14.51 -11.39 -4.35
N ALA A 766 14.83 -10.37 -3.57
CA ALA A 766 16.17 -10.16 -3.05
C ALA A 766 16.66 -11.45 -2.37
N GLY A 767 17.81 -11.93 -2.80
CA GLY A 767 18.46 -13.10 -2.24
C GLY A 767 17.89 -14.45 -2.70
N SER A 768 16.79 -14.48 -3.47
CA SER A 768 16.11 -15.75 -3.75
C SER A 768 16.89 -16.69 -4.67
N HIS A 769 17.89 -16.19 -5.40
CA HIS A 769 18.69 -16.95 -6.36
C HIS A 769 20.19 -16.97 -6.03
N LEU A 770 20.59 -16.62 -4.80
CA LEU A 770 22.02 -16.54 -4.43
C LEU A 770 22.74 -17.88 -4.48
N GLU A 771 22.00 -18.98 -4.36
CA GLU A 771 22.53 -20.35 -4.43
C GLU A 771 22.79 -20.79 -5.88
N LEU A 772 22.27 -20.05 -6.87
CA LEU A 772 22.48 -20.33 -8.29
C LEU A 772 23.68 -19.56 -8.86
N PRO A 773 24.38 -20.12 -9.87
CA PRO A 773 25.35 -19.39 -10.69
C PRO A 773 24.76 -18.09 -11.26
N LYS A 774 25.58 -17.04 -11.45
CA LYS A 774 25.12 -15.69 -11.82
C LYS A 774 24.33 -15.63 -13.13
N ASP A 775 24.71 -16.43 -14.12
CA ASP A 775 24.01 -16.62 -15.39
C ASP A 775 22.66 -17.34 -15.23
N GLU A 776 22.52 -18.15 -14.18
CA GLU A 776 21.27 -18.80 -13.76
C GLU A 776 20.41 -17.92 -12.81
N GLN A 777 20.80 -16.69 -12.49
CA GLN A 777 19.99 -15.77 -11.66
C GLN A 777 18.99 -14.98 -12.51
N ASN A 778 18.08 -15.70 -13.20
CA ASN A 778 17.00 -15.11 -13.99
C ASN A 778 15.69 -15.87 -13.84
N VAL A 779 14.57 -15.20 -14.15
CA VAL A 779 13.22 -15.76 -14.08
C VAL A 779 12.49 -15.49 -15.40
N SER A 780 12.07 -16.55 -16.08
CA SER A 780 11.20 -16.48 -17.25
C SER A 780 9.74 -16.43 -16.85
N VAL A 781 8.93 -15.59 -17.52
CA VAL A 781 7.50 -15.44 -17.22
C VAL A 781 6.67 -15.68 -18.47
N TYR A 782 5.73 -16.63 -18.39
CA TYR A 782 4.81 -16.99 -19.48
C TYR A 782 3.37 -16.81 -19.05
N ILE A 783 2.57 -16.14 -19.89
CA ILE A 783 1.13 -15.97 -19.69
C ILE A 783 0.39 -16.61 -20.84
N TYR A 784 -0.38 -17.66 -20.54
CA TYR A 784 -1.08 -18.44 -21.56
C TYR A 784 -2.47 -17.85 -21.85
N THR A 785 -2.73 -17.57 -23.13
CA THR A 785 -3.97 -16.94 -23.60
C THR A 785 -4.54 -17.78 -24.74
N SER A 786 -5.74 -18.33 -24.58
CA SER A 786 -6.36 -19.09 -25.67
C SER A 786 -6.85 -18.16 -26.79
N ILE A 787 -6.76 -18.56 -28.06
CA ILE A 787 -7.25 -17.78 -29.22
C ILE A 787 -8.12 -18.65 -30.15
N PHE A 788 -8.92 -18.01 -31.00
CA PHE A 788 -9.63 -18.72 -32.06
C PHE A 788 -8.72 -18.96 -33.27
N THR A 789 -8.91 -20.07 -33.96
CA THR A 789 -8.30 -20.27 -35.28
C THR A 789 -9.05 -19.46 -36.35
N LYS A 790 -8.37 -19.15 -37.46
CA LYS A 790 -9.02 -18.51 -38.63
C LYS A 790 -10.22 -19.31 -39.15
N LYS A 791 -10.13 -20.66 -39.08
CA LYS A 791 -11.22 -21.57 -39.46
C LYS A 791 -12.44 -21.39 -38.54
N GLN A 792 -12.23 -21.39 -37.22
CA GLN A 792 -13.30 -21.20 -36.23
C GLN A 792 -14.02 -19.86 -36.35
N LEU A 793 -13.32 -18.79 -36.76
CA LEU A 793 -13.90 -17.46 -36.96
C LEU A 793 -14.75 -17.34 -38.23
N LYS A 794 -14.34 -18.00 -39.32
CA LYS A 794 -14.97 -17.85 -40.64
C LYS A 794 -16.47 -18.17 -40.62
N ASP A 795 -16.84 -19.21 -39.87
CA ASP A 795 -18.18 -19.79 -39.86
C ASP A 795 -19.05 -19.31 -38.69
N ASN A 796 -18.54 -18.41 -37.83
CA ASN A 796 -19.25 -17.96 -36.64
C ASN A 796 -19.44 -16.43 -36.61
N PHE A 797 -20.60 -15.98 -37.10
CA PHE A 797 -20.95 -14.55 -37.12
C PHE A 797 -20.95 -13.93 -35.72
N SER A 798 -21.50 -14.62 -34.71
CA SER A 798 -21.61 -14.11 -33.34
C SER A 798 -20.24 -13.80 -32.72
N LEU A 799 -19.20 -14.61 -32.99
CA LEU A 799 -17.85 -14.31 -32.51
C LEU A 799 -17.25 -13.06 -33.15
N ARG A 800 -17.45 -12.88 -34.46
CA ARG A 800 -16.96 -11.70 -35.18
C ARG A 800 -17.68 -10.43 -34.76
N SER A 801 -19.00 -10.47 -34.64
CA SER A 801 -19.82 -9.29 -34.41
C SER A 801 -20.01 -8.93 -32.92
N LEU A 802 -20.04 -9.91 -32.01
CA LEU A 802 -20.36 -9.67 -30.59
C LEU A 802 -19.15 -9.74 -29.65
N ASP A 803 -18.11 -10.49 -30.02
CA ASP A 803 -16.90 -10.68 -29.20
C ASP A 803 -15.62 -10.18 -29.88
N ASN A 804 -15.75 -9.45 -30.99
CA ASN A 804 -14.63 -8.84 -31.73
C ASN A 804 -13.53 -9.85 -32.09
N GLU A 805 -13.90 -11.09 -32.42
CA GLU A 805 -12.95 -12.17 -32.77
C GLU A 805 -12.03 -12.60 -31.61
N LEU A 806 -12.35 -12.23 -30.36
CA LEU A 806 -11.55 -12.55 -29.18
C LEU A 806 -12.23 -13.63 -28.33
N THR A 807 -11.44 -14.61 -27.91
CA THR A 807 -11.82 -15.50 -26.81
C THR A 807 -11.96 -14.70 -25.51
N SER A 808 -12.50 -15.32 -24.47
CA SER A 808 -12.57 -14.69 -23.16
C SER A 808 -11.19 -14.39 -22.59
N ASP A 809 -10.22 -15.28 -22.75
CA ASP A 809 -8.83 -15.03 -22.36
C ASP A 809 -8.22 -13.83 -23.10
N ALA A 810 -8.31 -13.82 -24.43
CA ALA A 810 -7.74 -12.74 -25.25
C ALA A 810 -8.40 -11.39 -24.95
N HIS A 811 -9.72 -11.38 -24.71
CA HIS A 811 -10.44 -10.20 -24.26
C HIS A 811 -9.96 -9.70 -22.89
N ILE A 812 -9.80 -10.59 -21.90
CA ILE A 812 -9.27 -10.22 -20.58
C ILE A 812 -7.84 -9.70 -20.68
N MET A 813 -7.00 -10.34 -21.49
CA MET A 813 -5.63 -9.88 -21.74
C MET A 813 -5.62 -8.47 -22.33
N GLN A 814 -6.45 -8.18 -23.33
CA GLN A 814 -6.54 -6.84 -23.92
C GLN A 814 -6.97 -5.78 -22.89
N ILE A 815 -7.93 -6.11 -22.02
CA ILE A 815 -8.35 -5.22 -20.92
C ILE A 815 -7.20 -5.00 -19.95
N ALA A 816 -6.47 -6.06 -19.58
CA ALA A 816 -5.35 -5.99 -18.66
C ALA A 816 -4.26 -5.05 -19.19
N LEU A 817 -3.88 -5.19 -20.46
CA LEU A 817 -2.88 -4.34 -21.11
C LEU A 817 -3.31 -2.88 -21.13
N LYS A 818 -4.55 -2.59 -21.55
CA LYS A 818 -5.08 -1.22 -21.57
C LYS A 818 -5.16 -0.59 -20.18
N LYS A 819 -5.56 -1.37 -19.17
CA LYS A 819 -5.56 -0.91 -17.77
C LYS A 819 -4.15 -0.65 -17.26
N ASP A 820 -3.21 -1.53 -17.60
CA ASP A 820 -1.81 -1.39 -17.20
C ASP A 820 -1.21 -0.09 -17.74
N GLU A 821 -1.47 0.27 -18.99
CA GLU A 821 -1.02 1.55 -19.57
C GLU A 821 -1.46 2.77 -18.74
N ILE A 822 -2.73 2.79 -18.31
CA ILE A 822 -3.27 3.87 -17.48
C ILE A 822 -2.64 3.86 -16.09
N ILE A 823 -2.54 2.67 -15.47
CA ILE A 823 -1.94 2.49 -14.14
C ILE A 823 -0.48 2.96 -14.16
N GLN A 824 0.29 2.57 -15.18
CA GLN A 824 1.68 2.97 -15.36
C GLN A 824 1.80 4.50 -15.53
N ALA A 825 0.89 5.15 -16.26
CA ALA A 825 0.88 6.60 -16.38
C ALA A 825 0.71 7.30 -15.01
N PHE A 826 -0.23 6.85 -14.17
CA PHE A 826 -0.38 7.38 -12.81
C PHE A 826 0.79 7.04 -11.90
N GLN A 827 1.33 5.81 -11.96
CA GLN A 827 2.53 5.44 -11.20
C GLN A 827 3.74 6.30 -11.60
N ASN A 828 3.91 6.60 -12.88
CA ASN A 828 4.96 7.49 -13.35
C ASN A 828 4.75 8.93 -12.85
N ASN A 829 3.51 9.39 -12.76
CA ASN A 829 3.21 10.68 -12.13
C ASN A 829 3.58 10.69 -10.64
N LEU A 830 3.28 9.64 -9.88
CA LEU A 830 3.71 9.51 -8.47
C LEU A 830 5.23 9.51 -8.33
N LYS A 831 5.94 8.71 -9.13
CA LYS A 831 7.41 8.58 -9.09
C LYS A 831 8.08 9.92 -9.40
N THR A 832 7.63 10.59 -10.45
CA THR A 832 8.25 11.84 -10.92
C THR A 832 7.90 13.05 -10.06
N ALA A 833 6.75 13.05 -9.39
CA ALA A 833 6.36 14.10 -8.44
C ALA A 833 6.76 13.81 -6.99
N SER A 834 7.50 12.73 -6.73
CA SER A 834 7.90 12.39 -5.36
C SER A 834 8.77 13.51 -4.78
N VAL A 835 8.57 13.80 -3.50
CA VAL A 835 9.24 14.88 -2.77
C VAL A 835 10.76 14.72 -2.78
N ASP A 836 11.23 13.48 -2.81
CA ASP A 836 12.62 13.07 -2.80
C ASP A 836 13.14 12.65 -4.19
N CYS A 837 12.38 12.87 -5.27
CA CYS A 837 12.76 12.45 -6.62
C CYS A 837 14.17 12.94 -6.99
N ARG A 838 14.47 14.20 -6.64
CA ARG A 838 15.79 14.82 -6.89
C ARG A 838 16.89 14.20 -6.02
N THR A 839 16.60 14.00 -4.74
CA THR A 839 17.56 13.47 -3.75
C THR A 839 17.91 12.01 -4.04
N ASN A 840 16.95 11.22 -4.49
CA ASN A 840 17.10 9.80 -4.81
C ASN A 840 17.32 9.54 -6.32
N ALA A 841 17.62 10.57 -7.12
CA ALA A 841 17.71 10.45 -8.58
C ALA A 841 18.69 9.36 -9.04
N THR A 842 19.87 9.30 -8.41
CA THR A 842 20.89 8.28 -8.71
C THR A 842 20.44 6.88 -8.31
N LEU A 843 19.71 6.75 -7.20
CA LEU A 843 19.19 5.47 -6.72
C LEU A 843 18.03 4.95 -7.57
N ASN A 844 17.19 5.85 -8.06
CA ASN A 844 15.95 5.50 -8.76
C ASN A 844 16.15 5.18 -10.24
N GLU A 845 17.25 5.63 -10.86
CA GLU A 845 17.61 5.37 -12.26
C GLU A 845 16.41 5.60 -13.21
N LEU A 846 15.89 6.82 -13.24
CA LEU A 846 14.72 7.13 -14.06
C LEU A 846 15.01 6.91 -15.56
N ASP A 847 14.08 6.26 -16.26
CA ASP A 847 14.17 6.02 -17.71
C ASP A 847 13.85 7.31 -18.48
N LEU A 848 14.86 8.17 -18.63
CA LEU A 848 14.74 9.42 -19.37
C LEU A 848 14.38 9.19 -20.84
N GLY A 849 14.74 8.03 -21.43
CA GLY A 849 14.40 7.67 -22.81
C GLY A 849 12.89 7.48 -23.01
N LYS A 850 12.16 7.12 -21.94
CA LYS A 850 10.69 7.08 -21.90
C LYS A 850 10.05 8.36 -21.35
N GLY A 851 10.82 9.44 -21.22
CA GLY A 851 10.33 10.74 -20.74
C GLY A 851 10.07 10.82 -19.23
N MET A 852 10.59 9.89 -18.43
CA MET A 852 10.47 9.93 -16.97
C MET A 852 11.45 10.95 -16.38
N GLN A 853 11.05 12.20 -16.23
CA GLN A 853 11.85 13.25 -15.58
C GLN A 853 11.21 13.66 -14.24
N CYS A 854 12.04 14.00 -13.24
CA CYS A 854 11.52 14.57 -12.00
C CYS A 854 10.74 15.85 -12.29
N TYR A 855 9.67 16.06 -11.52
CA TYR A 855 8.82 17.22 -11.69
C TYR A 855 9.59 18.51 -11.34
N SER A 856 9.44 19.51 -12.20
CA SER A 856 10.04 20.83 -12.05
C SER A 856 9.15 21.87 -12.70
N PHE A 857 9.13 23.06 -12.11
CA PHE A 857 8.48 24.23 -12.69
C PHE A 857 9.38 24.85 -13.76
N PRO A 858 8.81 25.61 -14.72
CA PRO A 858 9.59 26.35 -15.70
C PRO A 858 10.64 27.26 -15.05
N ILE A 859 11.78 27.42 -15.71
CA ILE A 859 12.87 28.30 -15.26
C ILE A 859 12.66 29.69 -15.90
N PRO A 860 12.84 30.80 -15.16
CA PRO A 860 13.18 30.87 -13.74
C PRO A 860 12.00 30.50 -12.82
N ILE A 861 12.30 29.79 -11.72
CA ILE A 861 11.29 29.40 -10.73
C ILE A 861 10.95 30.61 -9.87
N ASP A 862 9.65 30.92 -9.76
CA ASP A 862 9.13 31.87 -8.77
C ASP A 862 8.90 31.12 -7.45
N ASN A 863 9.79 31.32 -6.47
CA ASN A 863 9.73 30.59 -5.20
C ASN A 863 8.46 30.88 -4.39
N ASP A 864 7.85 32.05 -4.57
CA ASP A 864 6.69 32.50 -3.80
C ASP A 864 5.36 32.20 -4.52
N ALA A 865 5.41 31.93 -5.82
CA ALA A 865 4.24 31.52 -6.58
C ALA A 865 3.63 30.20 -6.07
N TYR A 866 2.30 30.12 -6.15
CA TYR A 866 1.57 28.92 -5.79
C TYR A 866 1.75 27.83 -6.85
N ALA A 867 2.05 26.62 -6.39
CA ALA A 867 1.99 25.39 -7.17
C ALA A 867 0.55 24.90 -7.32
N PHE A 868 -0.30 25.13 -6.31
CA PHE A 868 -1.72 24.80 -6.33
C PHE A 868 -2.46 25.64 -5.28
N VAL A 869 -3.78 25.78 -5.47
CA VAL A 869 -4.68 26.49 -4.55
C VAL A 869 -5.60 25.49 -3.82
N PRO A 870 -6.37 25.83 -2.76
CA PRO A 870 -7.17 24.84 -2.04
C PRO A 870 -8.18 24.11 -2.93
N ASP A 871 -8.93 24.87 -3.72
CA ASP A 871 -9.97 24.34 -4.61
C ASP A 871 -9.37 23.90 -5.94
N ILE A 872 -9.34 22.59 -6.17
CA ILE A 872 -8.82 21.99 -7.40
C ILE A 872 -9.58 22.46 -8.66
N ARG A 873 -10.83 22.90 -8.53
CA ARG A 873 -11.62 23.40 -9.66
C ARG A 873 -11.04 24.70 -10.18
N ILE A 874 -10.52 25.56 -9.30
CA ILE A 874 -9.84 26.80 -9.68
C ILE A 874 -8.52 26.47 -10.41
N ASP A 875 -7.76 25.49 -9.93
CA ASP A 875 -6.53 25.03 -10.60
C ASP A 875 -6.79 24.48 -12.03
N ASN A 876 -8.00 24.00 -12.30
CA ASN A 876 -8.41 23.41 -13.59
C ASN A 876 -9.06 24.44 -14.54
N ASP A 877 -9.62 25.53 -14.00
CA ASP A 877 -10.42 26.48 -14.75
C ASP A 877 -9.54 27.60 -15.34
N SER A 878 -9.35 27.57 -16.67
CA SER A 878 -8.48 28.52 -17.37
C SER A 878 -9.01 29.97 -17.40
N ASN A 879 -10.26 30.18 -16.96
CA ASN A 879 -11.02 31.42 -17.16
C ASN A 879 -11.37 32.20 -15.89
N ASN A 880 -11.08 31.71 -14.68
CA ASN A 880 -11.54 32.34 -13.44
C ASN A 880 -10.39 32.95 -12.61
N GLY A 881 -10.28 34.28 -12.63
CA GLY A 881 -9.67 35.08 -11.55
C GLY A 881 -8.32 35.73 -11.84
N LYS A 882 -8.34 37.06 -12.01
CA LYS A 882 -7.15 37.94 -12.07
C LYS A 882 -6.48 38.10 -10.70
N GLY A 883 -5.98 37.03 -10.07
CA GLY A 883 -5.27 37.14 -8.81
C GLY A 883 -4.18 36.09 -8.70
N LYS A 884 -2.94 36.43 -9.08
CA LYS A 884 -1.66 35.67 -8.95
C LYS A 884 -1.67 34.13 -9.12
N GLY A 885 -2.76 33.52 -9.59
CA GLY A 885 -2.79 32.21 -10.20
C GLY A 885 -2.38 32.42 -11.65
N ASP A 886 -1.08 32.42 -11.88
CA ASP A 886 -0.54 32.48 -13.23
C ASP A 886 -1.26 31.43 -14.06
N LYS A 887 -1.81 31.86 -15.19
CA LYS A 887 -2.38 30.95 -16.19
C LYS A 887 -1.28 29.94 -16.51
N HIS A 888 -1.39 28.70 -16.02
CA HIS A 888 -0.55 27.59 -16.45
C HIS A 888 -0.94 27.18 -17.88
N LYS A 889 -0.91 28.15 -18.81
CA LYS A 889 -1.02 27.93 -20.24
C LYS A 889 0.22 27.16 -20.65
N ILE A 890 -0.01 25.97 -21.19
CA ILE A 890 0.91 25.12 -21.96
C ILE A 890 2.23 25.84 -22.26
N VAL A 891 3.24 25.57 -21.43
CA VAL A 891 4.59 26.05 -21.65
C VAL A 891 5.09 25.34 -22.90
N ARG A 892 5.24 26.06 -24.01
CA ARG A 892 5.92 25.52 -25.20
C ARG A 892 7.31 25.07 -24.76
N THR A 893 7.57 23.77 -24.81
CA THR A 893 8.90 23.23 -24.51
C THR A 893 9.87 23.67 -25.60
N ARG A 894 10.92 24.39 -25.22
CA ARG A 894 12.00 24.81 -26.11
C ARG A 894 13.21 23.91 -25.86
N LYS A 895 13.83 23.41 -26.92
CA LYS A 895 15.16 22.78 -26.82
C LYS A 895 16.20 23.87 -26.59
N ILE A 896 16.94 23.76 -25.51
CA ILE A 896 18.05 24.65 -25.16
C ILE A 896 19.38 23.93 -25.36
N LYS A 897 20.42 24.67 -25.76
CA LYS A 897 21.79 24.15 -25.84
C LYS A 897 22.54 24.53 -24.57
N GLY A 898 23.49 23.69 -24.19
CA GLY A 898 24.35 23.91 -23.03
C GLY A 898 25.66 23.15 -23.17
N LYS A 899 26.64 23.57 -22.37
CA LYS A 899 27.98 22.98 -22.31
C LYS A 899 28.21 22.36 -20.94
N VAL A 900 28.82 21.18 -20.92
CA VAL A 900 29.28 20.56 -19.67
C VAL A 900 30.63 21.16 -19.31
N VAL A 901 30.74 21.68 -18.10
CA VAL A 901 31.98 22.21 -17.53
C VAL A 901 32.36 21.42 -16.28
N SER A 902 33.64 21.37 -15.96
CA SER A 902 34.14 20.72 -14.74
C SER A 902 34.79 21.75 -13.85
N TYR A 903 34.42 21.76 -12.56
CA TYR A 903 35.00 22.64 -11.55
C TYR A 903 35.23 21.86 -10.25
N LYS A 904 36.45 21.91 -9.72
CA LYS A 904 36.89 21.15 -8.51
C LYS A 904 36.48 19.66 -8.53
N GLY A 905 36.55 19.01 -9.70
CA GLY A 905 36.20 17.59 -9.89
C GLY A 905 34.70 17.29 -10.00
N LYS A 906 33.82 18.29 -9.87
CA LYS A 906 32.37 18.16 -10.10
C LYS A 906 31.98 18.70 -11.48
N LYS A 907 31.04 18.02 -12.14
CA LYS A 907 30.51 18.42 -13.44
C LYS A 907 29.27 19.29 -13.28
N TYR A 908 29.18 20.33 -14.08
CA TYR A 908 28.06 21.25 -14.17
C TYR A 908 27.63 21.42 -15.63
N VAL A 909 26.38 21.81 -15.84
CA VAL A 909 25.85 22.24 -17.13
C VAL A 909 25.69 23.76 -17.07
N ILE A 910 26.22 24.47 -18.06
CA ILE A 910 25.91 25.88 -18.32
C ILE A 910 25.02 25.90 -19.56
N VAL A 911 23.87 26.55 -19.49
CA VAL A 911 22.95 26.68 -20.63
C VAL A 911 23.05 28.08 -21.22
N ASP A 912 22.91 28.21 -22.53
CA ASP A 912 23.16 29.46 -23.25
C ASP A 912 22.24 30.61 -22.78
N ASP A 913 20.99 30.28 -22.41
CA ASP A 913 20.00 31.24 -21.90
C ASP A 913 20.33 31.75 -20.47
N TYR A 914 21.23 31.06 -19.73
CA TYR A 914 21.65 31.41 -18.37
C TYR A 914 23.18 31.23 -18.20
N PRO A 915 24.01 32.03 -18.88
CA PRO A 915 25.46 31.79 -18.98
C PRO A 915 26.19 31.91 -17.63
N ASN A 916 25.60 32.61 -16.65
CA ASN A 916 26.16 32.83 -15.32
C ASN A 916 25.64 31.85 -14.25
N LYS A 917 24.82 30.86 -14.65
CA LYS A 917 24.25 29.87 -13.73
C LYS A 917 24.86 28.49 -13.97
N PHE A 918 25.17 27.80 -12.89
CA PHE A 918 25.68 26.44 -12.92
C PHE A 918 24.59 25.46 -12.51
N PHE A 919 24.35 24.46 -13.33
CA PHE A 919 23.35 23.42 -13.05
C PHE A 919 24.02 22.07 -12.76
N ASN A 920 23.50 21.31 -11.81
CA ASN A 920 24.07 20.03 -11.40
C ASN A 920 23.97 18.99 -12.55
N TYR A 921 25.11 18.55 -13.09
CA TYR A 921 25.17 17.62 -14.21
C TYR A 921 24.65 16.22 -13.84
N THR A 922 24.97 15.71 -12.65
CA THR A 922 24.53 14.39 -12.20
C THR A 922 23.01 14.34 -12.13
N LEU A 923 22.39 15.40 -11.61
CA LEU A 923 20.95 15.48 -11.50
C LEU A 923 20.27 15.65 -12.88
N TYR A 924 20.86 16.42 -13.79
CA TYR A 924 20.39 16.48 -15.17
C TYR A 924 20.41 15.09 -15.83
N LYS A 925 21.52 14.35 -15.68
CA LYS A 925 21.69 13.01 -16.25
C LYS A 925 20.74 11.96 -15.66
N ASN A 926 20.45 12.02 -14.36
CA ASN A 926 19.70 10.98 -13.65
C ASN A 926 18.22 11.32 -13.42
N ALA A 927 17.85 12.61 -13.45
CA ALA A 927 16.50 13.09 -13.17
C ALA A 927 15.91 13.99 -14.27
N GLY A 928 16.67 14.34 -15.31
CA GLY A 928 16.17 15.14 -16.44
C GLY A 928 15.85 16.60 -16.09
N ILE A 929 16.41 17.12 -14.99
CA ILE A 929 16.12 18.48 -14.49
C ILE A 929 17.38 19.33 -14.38
N LEU A 930 17.21 20.64 -14.62
CA LEU A 930 18.25 21.64 -14.39
C LEU A 930 18.08 22.23 -12.99
N GLN A 931 18.96 21.83 -12.08
CA GLN A 931 18.98 22.31 -10.70
C GLN A 931 20.17 23.25 -10.50
N GLU A 932 19.88 24.51 -10.23
CA GLU A 932 20.88 25.54 -9.99
C GLU A 932 21.68 25.20 -8.71
N GLU A 933 22.99 25.34 -8.78
CA GLU A 933 23.91 25.27 -7.65
C GLU A 933 24.83 26.48 -7.62
N GLU A 934 24.94 27.09 -6.45
CA GLU A 934 25.96 28.12 -6.20
C GLU A 934 27.34 27.47 -6.13
N ILE A 935 28.25 27.90 -6.99
CA ILE A 935 29.66 27.56 -6.88
C ILE A 935 30.28 28.47 -5.81
N ARG A 936 30.61 27.88 -4.65
CA ARG A 936 31.40 28.53 -3.61
C ARG A 936 32.91 28.28 -3.79
#